data_AF-A0A7K0BYY6-F1
#
_entry.id   AF-A0A7K0BYY6-F1
#
_cell.length_a   1.000
_cell.length_b   1.000
_cell.length_c   1.000
_cell.angle_alpha   90.00
_cell.angle_beta   90.00
_cell.angle_gamma   90.00
#
_symmetry.space_group_name_H-M   'P 1'
#
loop_
_entity.id
_entity.type
_entity.pdbx_description
1 polymer ?
#
loop_
_entity_poly.entity_id
_entity_poly.type
_entity_poly.pdbx_seq_one_letter_code
_entity_poly.pdbx_strand_id
1 'polypeptide(L)'
;MKVHVNMLGPLEVLQDGEPLALGGANQRATLAYLLLNAGTVVSTSDLVRALWGDDAPPTARKMVQNAVAGLRRTLRDGAGGDNTGGDGPALLTVAPGYVLRMPPAALDATRFHELVRLGRAAFRAEAWQPAARLLREALALWRGPALADVAELGHAWPELATLDEQRLTALEDCAEAELALGLHRELAGELTPLAEEEPARERLCGLLMLALYRCGQQSEALAVFRRTRAALVEALGIEPAPELHRLQHAILNQDPTLMAPAATADPGTSTGPGTAPVPAERSRPAAAPRPMVERKRASVLLVRARVPAGLDDPERVAEALAALDRAVAAEAARYGGLVRGVLGSVRLVVFGVPRVHEDDPVRAVRAALAIRERLTGAAAPDATLRLAVATGDVLASYRDEGDPEPAELTGGVLEECEGLLERAICDTVRVCDRTRQAVGARFGHAEGDPAGGWRVTPGAPRPAPAPQRRPLLGRERDLARLQDLLDDVRRRRRPHLVTVLGEPGIGKSHLVEEFRASLPERAGDVRCLSAAVPPAYEGDADPLAGIVRSHAGFTVAGAGPGGAWPAPGAGPPRPACPADRLARATEPAALFAAWLRCLEGIAADGPLVVVFDDLHHTGTGLLRMVETLTERVAAVPLLVVATARPELLHRRPRWCGGRRDTCVLTLDPLPDDATAALLGEGAGDLLPLAAGNPLVALEYAQAHRRHTAPGPPPVPRRVTDLLTARLDTLPAAQKAVLRHAAVLGPVVSPAGVAAVSDRPGEEVVRLLRALDREGLLRRVASGPAPAEDEYAFAQPLLREVAYAQTPRRDRADGHRRAAEWAAGPPGRDRRHVLAPITGRFPGRA
;
A
#
# COMPACT_ATOMS: atom_id res chain seq x y z
N MET A 1 55.14 25.43 18.69
CA MET A 1 53.87 26.12 18.44
C MET A 1 52.96 25.18 17.67
N LYS A 2 51.81 24.83 18.22
CA LYS A 2 50.81 23.98 17.54
C LYS A 2 49.69 24.88 17.03
N VAL A 3 49.57 24.95 15.71
CA VAL A 3 48.43 25.61 15.06
C VAL A 3 47.32 24.57 14.91
N HIS A 4 46.13 24.90 15.41
CA HIS A 4 44.90 24.12 15.24
C HIS A 4 43.90 24.94 14.43
N VAL A 5 43.18 24.28 13.53
CA VAL A 5 42.16 24.91 12.70
C VAL A 5 40.83 24.21 12.95
N ASN A 6 39.81 25.00 13.29
CA ASN A 6 38.47 24.51 13.49
C ASN A 6 37.57 25.03 12.36
N MET A 7 37.00 24.12 11.57
CA MET A 7 36.08 24.42 10.47
C MET A 7 34.68 23.80 10.64
N LEU A 8 34.50 22.92 11.63
CA LEU A 8 33.20 22.35 11.99
C LEU A 8 32.40 23.33 12.86
N GLY A 9 32.03 24.46 12.26
CA GLY A 9 31.51 25.65 12.92
C GLY A 9 32.12 26.91 12.27
N PRO A 10 32.00 28.10 12.90
CA PRO A 10 32.73 29.29 12.44
C PRO A 10 34.23 29.00 12.31
N LEU A 11 34.86 29.55 11.25
CA LEU A 11 36.27 29.34 10.98
C LEU A 11 37.14 29.97 12.07
N GLU A 12 37.88 29.12 12.79
CA GLU A 12 38.83 29.55 13.80
C GLU A 12 40.22 28.96 13.52
N VAL A 13 41.24 29.80 13.61
CA VAL A 13 42.64 29.38 13.62
C VAL A 13 43.20 29.70 14.99
N LEU A 14 43.61 28.67 15.72
CA LEU A 14 44.15 28.75 17.07
C LEU A 14 45.65 28.50 17.02
N GLN A 15 46.41 29.31 17.74
CA GLN A 15 47.84 29.12 17.93
C GLN A 15 48.12 28.93 19.41
N ASP A 16 48.61 27.74 19.78
CA ASP A 16 48.84 27.37 21.18
C ASP A 16 47.61 27.61 22.10
N GLY A 17 46.40 27.54 21.51
CA GLY A 17 45.11 27.75 22.18
C GLY A 17 44.49 29.14 22.00
N GLU A 18 45.24 30.13 21.50
CA GLU A 18 44.75 31.51 21.34
C GLU A 18 44.24 31.79 19.91
N PRO A 19 43.11 32.50 19.73
CA PRO A 19 42.58 32.85 18.40
C PRO A 19 43.50 33.80 17.63
N LEU A 20 43.84 33.41 16.41
CA LEU A 20 44.59 34.21 15.45
C LEU A 20 43.63 35.04 14.59
N ALA A 21 43.83 36.36 14.55
CA ALA A 21 42.99 37.25 13.76
C ALA A 21 43.15 36.99 12.25
N LEU A 22 42.15 36.35 11.65
CA LEU A 22 42.03 36.23 10.20
C LEU A 22 41.57 37.57 9.62
N GLY A 23 42.15 38.00 8.50
CA GLY A 23 41.81 39.29 7.91
C GLY A 23 40.42 39.33 7.23
N GLY A 24 40.27 40.20 6.23
CA GLY A 24 38.97 40.50 5.60
C GLY A 24 38.26 39.29 4.98
N ALA A 25 36.97 39.43 4.65
CA ALA A 25 36.10 38.37 4.13
C ALA A 25 36.74 37.47 3.06
N ASN A 26 37.39 38.07 2.05
CA ASN A 26 38.07 37.32 0.98
C ASN A 26 39.23 36.44 1.47
N GLN A 27 39.95 36.84 2.52
CA GLN A 27 41.02 36.02 3.11
C GLN A 27 40.45 34.81 3.85
N ARG A 28 39.40 35.01 4.65
CA ARG A 28 38.70 33.92 5.35
C ARG A 28 38.10 32.91 4.37
N ALA A 29 37.37 33.38 3.36
CA ALA A 29 36.80 32.50 2.34
C ALA A 29 37.89 31.77 1.52
N THR A 30 39.00 32.44 1.17
CA THR A 30 40.13 31.78 0.51
C THR A 30 40.72 30.66 1.37
N LEU A 31 40.92 30.91 2.67
CA LEU A 31 41.45 29.91 3.60
C LEU A 31 40.47 28.74 3.77
N ALA A 32 39.19 29.04 3.97
CA ALA A 32 38.13 28.04 4.12
C ALA A 32 38.07 27.09 2.92
N TYR A 33 38.09 27.61 1.69
CA TYR A 33 38.08 26.79 0.49
C TYR A 33 39.35 25.93 0.34
N LEU A 34 40.51 26.47 0.72
CA LEU A 34 41.77 25.73 0.75
C LEU A 34 41.79 24.64 1.84
N LEU A 35 41.11 24.85 2.96
CA LEU A 35 40.97 23.85 4.04
C LEU A 35 40.06 22.70 3.64
N LEU A 36 38.95 22.98 2.95
CA LEU A 36 38.10 21.96 2.33
C LEU A 36 38.87 21.09 1.33
N ASN A 37 39.93 21.65 0.75
CA ASN A 37 40.83 21.01 -0.21
C ASN A 37 42.25 20.83 0.35
N ALA A 38 42.37 20.59 1.67
CA ALA A 38 43.68 20.48 2.31
C ALA A 38 44.50 19.34 1.69
N GLY A 39 45.77 19.63 1.38
CA GLY A 39 46.69 18.70 0.74
C GLY A 39 46.54 18.55 -0.78
N THR A 40 45.50 19.11 -1.41
CA THR A 40 45.31 19.08 -2.87
C THR A 40 45.63 20.44 -3.51
N VAL A 41 46.04 20.42 -4.79
CA VAL A 41 46.33 21.66 -5.52
C VAL A 41 45.02 22.25 -6.04
N VAL A 42 44.67 23.44 -5.56
CA VAL A 42 43.52 24.22 -6.03
C VAL A 42 44.00 25.25 -7.04
N SER A 43 43.42 25.24 -8.25
CA SER A 43 43.81 26.18 -9.29
C SER A 43 43.39 27.62 -8.94
N THR A 44 44.11 28.61 -9.47
CA THR A 44 43.71 30.02 -9.26
C THR A 44 42.32 30.30 -9.85
N SER A 45 41.96 29.63 -10.95
CA SER A 45 40.65 29.75 -11.57
C SER A 45 39.54 29.17 -10.69
N ASP A 46 39.79 28.05 -10.00
CA ASP A 46 38.83 27.44 -9.09
C ASP A 46 38.62 28.30 -7.84
N LEU A 47 39.67 28.89 -7.29
CA LEU A 47 39.54 29.86 -6.20
C LEU A 47 38.70 31.07 -6.60
N VAL A 48 38.92 31.61 -7.81
CA VAL A 48 38.11 32.73 -8.32
C VAL A 48 36.64 32.32 -8.46
N ARG A 49 36.38 31.15 -9.05
CA ARG A 49 35.03 30.63 -9.22
C ARG A 49 34.35 30.34 -7.88
N ALA A 50 35.05 29.80 -6.89
CA ALA A 50 34.49 29.52 -5.57
C ALA A 50 34.12 30.81 -4.80
N LEU A 51 34.90 31.87 -4.95
CA LEU A 51 34.70 33.12 -4.22
C LEU A 51 33.65 34.04 -4.86
N TRP A 52 33.52 34.03 -6.19
CA TRP A 52 32.64 34.99 -6.89
C TRP A 52 31.65 34.37 -7.88
N GLY A 53 31.71 33.06 -8.13
CA GLY A 53 30.86 32.41 -9.14
C GLY A 53 31.06 33.01 -10.53
N ASP A 54 29.95 33.32 -11.19
CA ASP A 54 29.92 33.95 -12.52
C ASP A 54 30.15 35.48 -12.48
N ASP A 55 30.00 36.10 -11.31
CA ASP A 55 30.11 37.56 -11.10
C ASP A 55 31.53 38.00 -10.70
N ALA A 56 32.55 37.28 -11.18
CA ALA A 56 33.94 37.55 -10.82
C ALA A 56 34.41 38.93 -11.33
N PRO A 57 34.93 39.82 -10.45
CA PRO A 57 35.45 41.10 -10.88
C PRO A 57 36.69 40.93 -11.78
N PRO A 58 36.99 41.88 -12.68
CA PRO A 58 38.19 41.82 -13.53
C PRO A 58 39.50 41.70 -12.72
N THR A 59 39.48 42.14 -11.47
CA THR A 59 40.60 42.10 -10.52
C THR A 59 40.65 40.84 -9.64
N ALA A 60 39.74 39.87 -9.82
CA ALA A 60 39.59 38.70 -8.94
C ALA A 60 40.89 37.91 -8.72
N ARG A 61 41.65 37.64 -9.80
CA ARG A 61 42.96 36.97 -9.68
C ARG A 61 43.94 37.71 -8.75
N LYS A 62 43.98 39.05 -8.86
CA LYS A 62 44.81 39.90 -8.00
C LYS A 62 44.30 39.90 -6.55
N MET A 63 42.98 39.82 -6.36
CA MET A 63 42.37 39.70 -5.03
C MET A 63 42.72 38.37 -4.36
N VAL A 64 42.70 37.25 -5.09
CA VAL A 64 43.17 35.94 -4.57
C VAL A 64 44.65 35.99 -4.19
N GLN A 65 45.50 36.56 -5.04
CA GLN A 65 46.93 36.71 -4.73
C GLN A 65 47.17 37.54 -3.46
N ASN A 66 46.44 38.65 -3.29
CA ASN A 66 46.49 39.47 -2.08
C ASN A 66 45.99 38.70 -0.85
N ALA A 67 44.94 37.90 -1.00
CA ALA A 67 44.42 37.07 0.06
C ALA A 67 45.46 36.01 0.50
N VAL A 68 46.06 35.29 -0.46
CA VAL A 68 47.14 34.31 -0.19
C VAL A 68 48.37 34.97 0.44
N ALA A 69 48.77 36.15 -0.01
CA ALA A 69 49.89 36.88 0.58
C ALA A 69 49.59 37.30 2.03
N GLY A 70 48.36 37.72 2.32
CA GLY A 70 47.89 38.00 3.68
C GLY A 70 47.90 36.75 4.56
N LEU A 71 47.32 35.65 4.08
CA LEU A 71 47.30 34.37 4.79
C LEU A 71 48.72 33.85 5.08
N ARG A 72 49.65 33.96 4.14
CA ARG A 72 51.06 33.61 4.37
C ARG A 72 51.71 34.43 5.47
N ARG A 73 51.38 35.72 5.55
CA ARG A 73 51.89 36.60 6.61
C ARG A 73 51.28 36.18 7.95
N THR A 74 49.97 36.05 8.02
CA THR A 74 49.24 35.61 9.22
C THR A 74 49.72 34.24 9.74
N LEU A 75 49.91 33.25 8.86
CA LEU A 75 50.42 31.92 9.21
C LEU A 75 51.92 31.90 9.57
N ARG A 76 52.72 32.86 9.07
CA ARG A 76 54.16 32.99 9.41
C ARG A 76 54.38 33.77 10.70
N ASP A 77 53.67 34.89 10.86
CA ASP A 77 53.73 35.73 12.05
C ASP A 77 53.16 34.97 13.25
N GLY A 78 52.13 34.14 13.02
CA GLY A 78 51.61 33.16 13.96
C GLY A 78 52.40 31.84 14.05
N ALA A 79 53.59 31.74 13.45
CA ALA A 79 54.47 30.60 13.65
C ALA A 79 55.75 30.96 14.42
N GLY A 80 55.93 32.25 14.76
CA GLY A 80 57.18 32.76 15.33
C GLY A 80 58.32 32.70 14.28
N GLY A 81 59.15 33.75 14.21
CA GLY A 81 60.34 33.73 13.36
C GLY A 81 61.23 32.51 13.64
N ASP A 82 61.79 31.95 12.57
CA ASP A 82 62.69 30.78 12.51
C ASP A 82 62.05 29.39 12.73
N ASN A 83 61.25 28.97 11.74
CA ASN A 83 60.73 27.61 11.66
C ASN A 83 61.74 26.64 11.01
N THR A 84 62.67 26.11 11.79
CA THR A 84 63.56 24.98 11.41
C THR A 84 62.94 23.60 11.67
N GLY A 85 61.68 23.54 12.16
CA GLY A 85 60.93 22.30 12.40
C GLY A 85 59.67 22.21 11.52
N GLY A 86 59.75 21.51 10.39
CA GLY A 86 58.79 21.54 9.28
C GLY A 86 57.40 20.92 9.50
N ASP A 87 56.73 21.16 10.64
CA ASP A 87 55.46 20.51 11.02
C ASP A 87 54.27 21.49 11.17
N GLY A 88 54.41 22.74 10.70
CA GLY A 88 53.35 23.76 10.73
C GLY A 88 52.57 23.89 9.40
N PRO A 89 51.42 24.60 9.38
CA PRO A 89 50.65 24.81 8.16
C PRO A 89 51.46 25.63 7.13
N ALA A 90 51.55 25.12 5.89
CA ALA A 90 52.32 25.69 4.81
C ALA A 90 51.45 25.91 3.55
N LEU A 91 51.26 27.17 3.17
CA LEU A 91 50.56 27.56 1.95
C LEU A 91 51.52 27.75 0.76
N LEU A 92 51.66 26.71 -0.05
CA LEU A 92 52.61 26.64 -1.15
C LEU A 92 51.97 27.09 -2.48
N THR A 93 52.75 27.74 -3.34
CA THR A 93 52.34 27.99 -4.73
C THR A 93 52.85 26.83 -5.58
N VAL A 94 51.93 26.08 -6.17
CA VAL A 94 52.21 24.93 -7.02
C VAL A 94 51.34 25.09 -8.26
N ALA A 95 51.94 25.20 -9.45
CA ALA A 95 51.19 25.40 -10.68
C ALA A 95 50.12 24.29 -10.86
N PRO A 96 48.86 24.63 -11.22
CA PRO A 96 48.35 25.95 -11.66
C PRO A 96 47.75 26.85 -10.54
N GLY A 97 48.06 26.63 -9.27
CA GLY A 97 47.53 27.46 -8.17
C GLY A 97 48.23 27.28 -6.83
N TYR A 98 47.49 26.86 -5.80
CA TYR A 98 47.93 26.83 -4.42
C TYR A 98 47.55 25.53 -3.71
N VAL A 99 48.38 25.09 -2.76
CA VAL A 99 48.08 23.95 -1.88
C VAL A 99 48.34 24.36 -0.44
N LEU A 100 47.37 24.10 0.44
CA LEU A 100 47.54 24.23 1.88
C LEU A 100 47.93 22.87 2.45
N ARG A 101 49.16 22.74 2.96
CA ARG A 101 49.63 21.55 3.68
C ARG A 101 49.54 21.80 5.16
N MET A 102 49.00 20.86 5.91
CA MET A 102 48.99 20.91 7.38
C MET A 102 48.97 19.49 7.94
N PRO A 103 49.43 19.28 9.19
CA PRO A 103 49.29 17.99 9.86
C PRO A 103 47.81 17.59 9.92
N PRO A 104 47.45 16.35 9.58
CA PRO A 104 46.05 15.92 9.59
C PRO A 104 45.38 16.12 10.97
N ALA A 105 46.11 15.89 12.06
CA ALA A 105 45.63 16.07 13.43
C ALA A 105 45.42 17.55 13.85
N ALA A 106 45.90 18.51 13.06
CA ALA A 106 45.71 19.92 13.31
C ALA A 106 44.35 20.45 12.84
N LEU A 107 43.60 19.67 12.04
CA LEU A 107 42.28 20.04 11.51
C LEU A 107 41.19 19.22 12.20
N ASP A 108 40.18 19.89 12.76
CA ASP A 108 39.03 19.24 13.40
C ASP A 108 38.24 18.32 12.46
N ALA A 109 38.06 18.70 11.19
CA ALA A 109 37.38 17.88 10.18
C ALA A 109 38.08 16.52 9.95
N THR A 110 39.40 16.51 9.87
CA THR A 110 40.17 15.25 9.77
C THR A 110 40.00 14.40 11.03
N ARG A 111 40.04 15.03 12.21
CA ARG A 111 39.85 14.32 13.49
C ARG A 111 38.44 13.73 13.58
N PHE A 112 37.43 14.46 13.11
CA PHE A 112 36.07 13.96 12.97
C PHE A 112 36.00 12.73 12.07
N HIS A 113 36.60 12.78 10.87
CA HIS A 113 36.62 11.62 9.96
C HIS A 113 37.31 10.40 10.57
N GLU A 114 38.41 10.59 11.29
CA GLU A 114 39.13 9.50 11.94
C GLU A 114 38.31 8.88 13.08
N LEU A 115 37.68 9.70 13.93
CA LEU A 115 36.79 9.20 14.99
C LEU A 115 35.57 8.47 14.42
N VAL A 116 34.95 8.97 13.35
CA VAL A 116 33.86 8.30 12.65
C VAL A 116 34.32 6.96 12.07
N ARG A 117 35.53 6.91 11.47
CA ARG A 117 36.11 5.67 10.93
C ARG A 117 36.31 4.63 12.03
N LEU A 118 36.87 5.03 13.18
CA LEU A 118 37.06 4.15 14.34
C LEU A 118 35.72 3.72 14.96
N GLY A 119 34.77 4.64 15.09
CA GLY A 119 33.42 4.36 15.58
C GLY A 119 32.68 3.36 14.70
N ARG A 120 32.73 3.51 13.38
CA ARG A 120 32.16 2.56 12.42
C ARG A 120 32.86 1.20 12.41
N ALA A 121 34.15 1.16 12.71
CA ALA A 121 34.86 -0.11 12.89
C ALA A 121 34.34 -0.85 14.14
N ALA A 122 34.15 -0.14 15.25
CA ALA A 122 33.53 -0.70 16.46
C ALA A 122 32.06 -1.11 16.23
N PHE A 123 31.29 -0.31 15.48
CA PHE A 123 29.91 -0.59 15.12
C PHE A 123 29.79 -1.91 14.34
N ARG A 124 30.63 -2.11 13.32
CA ARG A 124 30.66 -3.35 12.52
C ARG A 124 31.10 -4.58 13.33
N ALA A 125 31.80 -4.37 14.44
CA ALA A 125 32.16 -5.42 15.38
C ALA A 125 31.11 -5.64 16.48
N GLU A 126 29.93 -5.00 16.37
CA GLU A 126 28.84 -5.00 17.36
C GLU A 126 29.29 -4.54 18.76
N ALA A 127 30.40 -3.81 18.84
CA ALA A 127 30.89 -3.20 20.06
C ALA A 127 30.17 -1.86 20.28
N TRP A 128 28.89 -1.94 20.65
CA TRP A 128 27.97 -0.80 20.71
C TRP A 128 28.47 0.34 21.61
N GLN A 129 29.03 0.01 22.78
CA GLN A 129 29.50 1.02 23.73
C GLN A 129 30.75 1.79 23.25
N PRO A 130 31.82 1.14 22.75
CA PRO A 130 32.90 1.84 22.06
C PRO A 130 32.43 2.63 20.83
N ALA A 131 31.50 2.09 20.04
CA ALA A 131 30.97 2.76 18.85
C ALA A 131 30.26 4.07 19.21
N ALA A 132 29.29 4.02 20.13
CA ALA A 132 28.54 5.18 20.60
C ALA A 132 29.47 6.27 21.17
N ARG A 133 30.45 5.89 22.01
CA ARG A 133 31.42 6.83 22.59
C ARG A 133 32.25 7.55 21.51
N LEU A 134 32.83 6.81 20.57
CA LEU A 134 33.68 7.39 19.51
C LEU A 134 32.89 8.30 18.57
N LEU A 135 31.65 7.92 18.23
CA LEU A 135 30.77 8.73 17.39
C LEU A 135 30.29 10.00 18.12
N ARG A 136 29.96 9.92 19.42
CA ARG A 136 29.70 11.09 20.28
C ARG A 136 30.89 12.03 20.33
N GLU A 137 32.11 11.51 20.53
CA GLU A 137 33.33 12.32 20.53
C GLU A 137 33.56 13.02 19.18
N ALA A 138 33.22 12.36 18.06
CA ALA A 138 33.28 12.97 16.74
C ALA A 138 32.27 14.12 16.60
N LEU A 139 31.00 13.86 16.97
CA LEU A 139 29.92 14.85 16.89
C LEU A 139 30.18 16.06 17.80
N ALA A 140 30.84 15.88 18.94
CA ALA A 140 31.21 16.95 19.86
C ALA A 140 32.24 17.95 19.28
N LEU A 141 32.90 17.63 18.17
CA LEU A 141 33.79 18.57 17.45
C LEU A 141 33.00 19.66 16.71
N TRP A 142 31.71 19.43 16.45
CA TRP A 142 30.85 20.38 15.75
C TRP A 142 30.34 21.47 16.68
N ARG A 143 30.66 22.73 16.35
CA ARG A 143 30.28 23.95 17.08
C ARG A 143 29.09 24.69 16.42
N GLY A 144 28.53 24.12 15.36
CA GLY A 144 27.49 24.71 14.52
C GLY A 144 27.61 24.24 13.06
N PRO A 145 26.89 24.86 12.12
CA PRO A 145 27.06 24.60 10.68
C PRO A 145 28.51 24.81 10.24
N ALA A 146 29.01 23.94 9.35
CA ALA A 146 30.38 24.02 8.87
C ALA A 146 30.65 25.39 8.20
N LEU A 147 31.72 26.07 8.63
CA LEU A 147 32.13 27.38 8.12
C LEU A 147 30.99 28.41 8.10
N ALA A 148 30.17 28.45 9.17
CA ALA A 148 28.99 29.31 9.27
C ALA A 148 29.27 30.80 8.93
N ASP A 149 30.43 31.34 9.35
CA ASP A 149 30.82 32.72 9.06
C ASP A 149 31.13 32.98 7.58
N VAL A 150 31.48 31.93 6.82
CA VAL A 150 31.70 31.98 5.38
C VAL A 150 30.38 31.75 4.63
N ALA A 151 29.52 30.87 5.13
CA ALA A 151 28.18 30.66 4.59
C ALA A 151 27.31 31.93 4.70
N GLU A 152 27.38 32.66 5.83
CA GLU A 152 26.70 33.95 6.02
C GLU A 152 27.14 35.03 5.01
N LEU A 153 28.35 34.92 4.46
CA LEU A 153 28.85 35.81 3.41
C LEU A 153 28.33 35.45 2.01
N GLY A 154 27.46 34.43 1.90
CA GLY A 154 26.80 34.02 0.66
C GLY A 154 27.52 32.92 -0.11
N HIS A 155 28.54 32.27 0.47
CA HIS A 155 29.25 31.17 -0.18
C HIS A 155 28.52 29.83 0.04
N ALA A 156 28.05 29.21 -1.05
CA ALA A 156 27.33 27.93 -1.03
C ALA A 156 28.12 26.83 -1.76
N TRP A 157 29.23 26.38 -1.17
CA TRP A 157 30.08 25.35 -1.78
C TRP A 157 29.52 23.93 -1.57
N PRO A 158 29.56 23.04 -2.58
CA PRO A 158 29.10 21.65 -2.45
C PRO A 158 29.78 20.86 -1.33
N GLU A 159 31.03 21.18 -1.03
CA GLU A 159 31.83 20.54 0.02
C GLU A 159 31.25 20.81 1.42
N LEU A 160 30.59 21.96 1.64
CA LEU A 160 29.91 22.27 2.91
C LEU A 160 28.71 21.35 3.12
N ALA A 161 27.85 21.20 2.10
CA ALA A 161 26.73 20.28 2.13
C ALA A 161 27.18 18.82 2.32
N THR A 162 28.32 18.46 1.73
CA THR A 162 28.91 17.12 1.92
C THR A 162 29.36 16.89 3.37
N LEU A 163 29.93 17.91 4.03
CA LEU A 163 30.31 17.81 5.45
C LEU A 163 29.08 17.70 6.36
N ASP A 164 28.03 18.49 6.11
CA ASP A 164 26.78 18.40 6.87
C ASP A 164 26.10 17.05 6.70
N GLU A 165 26.10 16.49 5.48
CA GLU A 165 25.59 15.14 5.22
C GLU A 165 26.37 14.05 5.99
N GLN A 166 27.70 14.20 6.07
CA GLN A 166 28.55 13.30 6.85
C GLN A 166 28.27 13.41 8.36
N ARG A 167 27.98 14.61 8.88
CA ARG A 167 27.55 14.83 10.27
C ARG A 167 26.28 14.06 10.58
N LEU A 168 25.26 14.24 9.74
CA LEU A 168 23.95 13.60 9.93
C LEU A 168 24.08 12.07 9.84
N THR A 169 24.88 11.56 8.90
CA THR A 169 25.13 10.11 8.79
C THR A 169 25.84 9.57 10.04
N ALA A 170 26.83 10.29 10.58
CA ALA A 170 27.53 9.90 11.80
C ALA A 170 26.60 9.93 13.03
N LEU A 171 25.65 10.87 13.07
CA LEU A 171 24.60 10.94 14.10
C LEU A 171 23.65 9.75 14.00
N GLU A 172 23.22 9.36 12.80
CA GLU A 172 22.41 8.16 12.59
C GLU A 172 23.13 6.89 13.07
N ASP A 173 24.41 6.74 12.74
CA ASP A 173 25.24 5.61 13.21
C ASP A 173 25.37 5.61 14.75
N CYS A 174 25.48 6.80 15.37
CA CYS A 174 25.56 6.96 16.82
C CYS A 174 24.25 6.57 17.50
N ALA A 175 23.13 7.08 16.97
CA ALA A 175 21.80 6.81 17.49
C ALA A 175 21.43 5.32 17.38
N GLU A 176 21.84 4.64 16.32
CA GLU A 176 21.64 3.21 16.17
C GLU A 176 22.43 2.41 17.23
N ALA A 177 23.68 2.79 17.50
CA ALA A 177 24.48 2.17 18.58
C ALA A 177 23.88 2.44 19.98
N GLU A 178 23.43 3.66 20.25
CA GLU A 178 22.79 4.04 21.51
C GLU A 178 21.42 3.34 21.70
N LEU A 179 20.66 3.12 20.61
CA LEU A 179 19.44 2.29 20.66
C LEU A 179 19.75 0.84 20.99
N ALA A 180 20.84 0.27 20.48
CA ALA A 180 21.28 -1.08 20.83
C ALA A 180 21.65 -1.21 22.32
N LEU A 181 22.15 -0.13 22.94
CA LEU A 181 22.43 -0.02 24.38
C LEU A 181 21.18 0.26 25.23
N GLY A 182 20.01 0.44 24.61
CA GLY A 182 18.77 0.72 25.31
C GLY A 182 18.58 2.19 25.73
N LEU A 183 19.36 3.13 25.19
CA LEU A 183 19.30 4.57 25.53
C LEU A 183 18.18 5.33 24.79
N HIS A 184 17.05 4.67 24.53
CA HIS A 184 15.96 5.16 23.68
C HIS A 184 15.26 6.42 24.22
N ARG A 185 15.21 6.63 25.53
CA ARG A 185 14.55 7.81 26.14
C ARG A 185 15.32 9.10 25.89
N GLU A 186 16.64 9.06 26.00
CA GLU A 186 17.51 10.22 25.77
C GLU A 186 17.52 10.58 24.27
N LEU A 187 17.62 9.55 23.42
CA LEU A 187 17.59 9.71 21.97
C LEU A 187 16.28 10.29 21.43
N ALA A 188 15.12 9.93 21.99
CA ALA A 188 13.85 10.48 21.51
C ALA A 188 13.82 12.02 21.58
N GLY A 189 14.39 12.60 22.65
CA GLY A 189 14.50 14.05 22.79
C GLY A 189 15.48 14.68 21.80
N GLU A 190 16.63 14.05 21.58
CA GLU A 190 17.67 14.54 20.65
C GLU A 190 17.25 14.44 19.17
N LEU A 191 16.60 13.33 18.78
CA LEU A 191 16.23 13.06 17.38
C LEU A 191 14.98 13.80 16.92
N THR A 192 14.09 14.20 17.84
CA THR A 192 12.84 14.90 17.50
C THR A 192 13.07 16.19 16.69
N PRO A 193 13.87 17.17 17.16
CA PRO A 193 14.09 18.41 16.39
C PRO A 193 14.79 18.14 15.05
N LEU A 194 15.74 17.21 15.01
CA LEU A 194 16.45 16.86 13.78
C LEU A 194 15.53 16.23 12.73
N ALA A 195 14.60 15.37 13.13
CA ALA A 195 13.60 14.78 12.23
C ALA A 195 12.50 15.77 11.81
N GLU A 196 12.39 16.92 12.47
CA GLU A 196 11.53 18.03 12.06
C GLU A 196 12.21 18.94 11.04
N GLU A 197 13.52 19.15 11.17
CA GLU A 197 14.36 19.85 10.20
C GLU A 197 14.57 19.02 8.92
N GLU A 198 14.76 17.70 9.06
CA GLU A 198 15.06 16.76 7.97
C GLU A 198 13.96 15.70 7.79
N PRO A 199 12.70 16.07 7.50
CA PRO A 199 11.58 15.14 7.50
C PRO A 199 11.65 14.12 6.34
N ALA A 200 12.43 14.38 5.29
CA ALA A 200 12.65 13.45 4.17
C ALA A 200 13.78 12.44 4.43
N ARG A 201 14.53 12.57 5.54
CA ARG A 201 15.64 11.67 5.87
C ARG A 201 15.12 10.43 6.57
N GLU A 202 14.82 9.41 5.77
CA GLU A 202 14.10 8.21 6.21
C GLU A 202 14.77 7.45 7.35
N ARG A 203 16.10 7.30 7.33
CA ARG A 203 16.85 6.57 8.34
C ARG A 203 16.75 7.25 9.70
N LEU A 204 17.05 8.56 9.77
CA LEU A 204 16.85 9.39 10.96
C LEU A 204 15.42 9.28 11.52
N CYS A 205 14.42 9.42 10.65
CA CYS A 205 13.01 9.31 11.05
C CYS A 205 12.68 7.90 11.58
N GLY A 206 13.20 6.84 10.97
CA GLY A 206 13.05 5.47 11.45
C GLY A 206 13.68 5.23 12.83
N LEU A 207 14.85 5.80 13.10
CA LEU A 207 15.49 5.73 14.41
C LEU A 207 14.64 6.43 15.49
N LEU A 208 14.09 7.61 15.19
CA LEU A 208 13.16 8.32 16.08
C LEU A 208 11.87 7.51 16.31
N MET A 209 11.30 6.92 15.26
CA MET A 209 10.12 6.05 15.37
C MET A 209 10.37 4.89 16.34
N LEU A 210 11.52 4.23 16.23
CA LEU A 210 11.89 3.13 17.12
C LEU A 210 12.13 3.60 18.57
N ALA A 211 12.79 4.74 18.76
CA ALA A 211 13.02 5.34 20.06
C ALA A 211 11.70 5.69 20.78
N LEU A 212 10.78 6.38 20.09
CA LEU A 212 9.45 6.75 20.59
C LEU A 212 8.61 5.51 20.92
N TYR A 213 8.65 4.49 20.06
CA TYR A 213 7.95 3.24 20.29
C TYR A 213 8.44 2.54 21.57
N ARG A 214 9.77 2.43 21.75
CA ARG A 214 10.37 1.87 22.98
C ARG A 214 10.06 2.69 24.23
N CYS A 215 9.81 4.00 24.09
CA CYS A 215 9.32 4.86 25.18
C CYS A 215 7.82 4.66 25.50
N GLY A 216 7.11 3.80 24.78
CA GLY A 216 5.66 3.61 24.92
C GLY A 216 4.82 4.66 24.17
N GLN A 217 5.44 5.50 23.35
CA GLN A 217 4.79 6.58 22.60
C GLN A 217 4.45 6.14 21.17
N GLN A 218 3.66 5.07 21.03
CA GLN A 218 3.31 4.46 19.74
C GLN A 218 2.63 5.47 18.78
N SER A 219 1.74 6.33 19.29
CA SER A 219 1.03 7.32 18.48
C SER A 219 1.97 8.34 17.83
N GLU A 220 2.98 8.78 18.58
CA GLU A 220 3.99 9.73 18.13
C GLU A 220 4.93 9.07 17.10
N ALA A 221 5.36 7.83 17.34
CA ALA A 221 6.13 7.07 16.36
C ALA A 221 5.37 6.96 15.01
N LEU A 222 4.08 6.67 15.03
CA LEU A 222 3.26 6.63 13.80
C LEU A 222 3.00 8.02 13.22
N ALA A 223 3.08 9.10 14.03
CA ALA A 223 3.00 10.48 13.54
C ALA A 223 4.25 10.87 12.75
N VAL A 224 5.43 10.49 13.24
CA VAL A 224 6.71 10.67 12.52
C VAL A 224 6.62 10.02 11.14
N PHE A 225 6.17 8.76 11.03
CA PHE A 225 5.99 8.10 9.73
C PHE A 225 5.10 8.90 8.77
N ARG A 226 3.94 9.39 9.26
CA ARG A 226 3.00 10.16 8.42
C ARG A 226 3.62 11.46 7.93
N ARG A 227 4.40 12.15 8.78
CA ARG A 227 5.11 13.38 8.44
C ARG A 227 6.22 13.11 7.41
N THR A 228 7.03 12.09 7.63
CA THR A 228 8.10 11.68 6.70
C THR A 228 7.54 11.31 5.33
N ARG A 229 6.46 10.52 5.30
CA ARG A 229 5.77 10.20 4.05
C ARG A 229 5.26 11.44 3.33
N ALA A 230 4.65 12.39 4.05
CA ALA A 230 4.19 13.63 3.44
C ALA A 230 5.36 14.43 2.83
N ALA A 231 6.47 14.55 3.56
CA ALA A 231 7.66 15.26 3.09
C ALA A 231 8.30 14.59 1.86
N LEU A 232 8.44 13.26 1.83
CA LEU A 232 8.98 12.54 0.67
C LEU A 232 8.10 12.69 -0.58
N VAL A 233 6.79 12.60 -0.40
CA VAL A 233 5.82 12.75 -1.50
C VAL A 233 5.82 14.20 -2.02
N GLU A 234 5.94 15.19 -1.14
CA GLU A 234 5.95 16.61 -1.51
C GLU A 234 7.26 17.07 -2.14
N ALA A 235 8.40 16.68 -1.57
CA ALA A 235 9.73 17.12 -2.02
C ALA A 235 10.27 16.31 -3.20
N LEU A 236 10.02 14.99 -3.21
CA LEU A 236 10.68 14.06 -4.14
C LEU A 236 9.70 13.24 -5.00
N GLY A 237 8.40 13.25 -4.69
CA GLY A 237 7.38 12.50 -5.44
C GLY A 237 7.47 10.97 -5.25
N ILE A 238 8.20 10.51 -4.24
CA ILE A 238 8.42 9.09 -3.93
C ILE A 238 7.69 8.68 -2.66
N GLU A 239 7.36 7.39 -2.55
CA GLU A 239 6.86 6.80 -1.30
C GLU A 239 8.05 6.36 -0.41
N PRO A 240 7.84 6.19 0.92
CA PRO A 240 8.88 5.70 1.82
C PRO A 240 9.46 4.35 1.40
N ALA A 241 10.74 4.16 1.71
CA ALA A 241 11.46 2.93 1.49
C ALA A 241 10.83 1.74 2.25
N PRO A 242 11.00 0.50 1.75
CA PRO A 242 10.47 -0.70 2.38
C PRO A 242 10.85 -0.86 3.86
N GLU A 243 12.04 -0.43 4.25
CA GLU A 243 12.55 -0.48 5.63
C GLU A 243 11.65 0.31 6.59
N LEU A 244 11.27 1.54 6.21
CA LEU A 244 10.42 2.39 7.02
C LEU A 244 8.98 1.86 7.08
N HIS A 245 8.48 1.28 5.98
CA HIS A 245 7.20 0.58 5.96
C HIS A 245 7.19 -0.68 6.85
N ARG A 246 8.28 -1.47 6.85
CA ARG A 246 8.44 -2.62 7.75
C ARG A 246 8.40 -2.19 9.20
N LEU A 247 9.11 -1.11 9.57
CA LEU A 247 9.08 -0.56 10.92
C LEU A 247 7.67 -0.07 11.30
N GLN A 248 6.98 0.64 10.42
CA GLN A 248 5.59 1.05 10.64
C GLN A 248 4.68 -0.16 10.91
N HIS A 249 4.79 -1.21 10.09
CA HIS A 249 4.02 -2.44 10.26
C HIS A 249 4.36 -3.15 11.58
N ALA A 250 5.64 -3.27 11.93
CA ALA A 250 6.07 -3.87 13.18
C ALA A 250 5.54 -3.08 14.40
N ILE A 251 5.56 -1.74 14.34
CA ILE A 251 4.99 -0.86 15.38
C ILE A 251 3.47 -1.05 15.49
N LEU A 252 2.75 -1.14 14.36
CA LEU A 252 1.29 -1.37 14.35
C LEU A 252 0.91 -2.73 14.93
N ASN A 253 1.74 -3.75 14.68
CA ASN A 253 1.54 -5.11 15.16
C ASN A 253 2.08 -5.33 16.59
N GLN A 254 2.70 -4.31 17.20
CA GLN A 254 3.37 -4.38 18.49
C GLN A 254 4.41 -5.52 18.56
N ASP A 255 5.19 -5.65 17.49
CA ASP A 255 6.15 -6.74 17.32
C ASP A 255 7.17 -6.77 18.48
N PRO A 256 7.31 -7.89 19.20
CA PRO A 256 8.23 -7.99 20.33
C PRO A 256 9.70 -7.85 19.92
N THR A 257 10.06 -8.09 18.66
CA THR A 257 11.43 -7.92 18.16
C THR A 257 11.89 -6.46 18.14
N LEU A 258 10.95 -5.51 18.22
CA LEU A 258 11.26 -4.08 18.32
C LEU A 258 11.75 -3.67 19.71
N MET A 259 11.49 -4.46 20.74
CA MET A 259 11.99 -4.21 22.09
C MET A 259 13.48 -4.57 22.16
N ALA A 260 14.26 -3.77 22.90
CA ALA A 260 15.66 -4.10 23.11
C ALA A 260 15.78 -5.46 23.83
N PRO A 261 16.81 -6.27 23.53
CA PRO A 261 17.19 -7.38 24.41
C PRO A 261 17.35 -6.78 25.82
N ALA A 262 16.67 -7.35 26.81
CA ALA A 262 16.80 -6.89 28.18
C ALA A 262 18.29 -6.90 28.53
N ALA A 263 18.87 -5.70 28.67
CA ALA A 263 20.19 -5.56 29.24
C ALA A 263 20.14 -6.34 30.57
N THR A 264 21.04 -7.30 30.71
CA THR A 264 21.20 -8.10 31.92
C THR A 264 21.42 -7.15 33.08
N ALA A 265 20.33 -6.81 33.78
CA ALA A 265 20.36 -6.05 35.00
C ALA A 265 20.94 -6.98 36.07
N ASP A 266 22.17 -6.68 36.46
CA ASP A 266 22.85 -7.23 37.63
C ASP A 266 21.94 -7.04 38.86
N PRO A 267 21.64 -8.08 39.67
CA PRO A 267 20.72 -7.96 40.79
C PRO A 267 21.44 -7.27 41.95
N GLY A 268 21.37 -5.94 42.01
CA GLY A 268 22.02 -5.16 43.06
C GLY A 268 21.23 -3.92 43.45
N THR A 269 20.69 -3.94 44.66
CA THR A 269 20.21 -2.80 45.47
C THR A 269 18.87 -2.15 45.12
N SER A 270 17.82 -2.70 45.74
CA SER A 270 16.64 -1.96 46.19
C SER A 270 16.91 -1.32 47.55
N THR A 271 16.51 -0.07 47.76
CA THR A 271 15.84 0.37 49.00
C THR A 271 15.22 1.77 48.83
N GLY A 272 13.91 1.90 49.06
CA GLY A 272 13.24 3.19 49.25
C GLY A 272 11.75 3.19 48.88
N PRO A 273 10.79 3.53 49.77
CA PRO A 273 9.44 2.96 49.73
C PRO A 273 8.33 3.90 49.24
N GLY A 274 7.27 3.29 48.69
CA GLY A 274 5.90 3.63 49.05
C GLY A 274 5.07 4.44 48.06
N THR A 275 4.35 3.75 47.16
CA THR A 275 2.88 3.88 47.00
C THR A 275 2.40 2.77 46.08
N ALA A 276 1.40 2.00 46.53
CA ALA A 276 0.88 0.84 45.82
C ALA A 276 0.02 1.25 44.62
N PRO A 277 0.26 0.67 43.42
CA PRO A 277 -0.77 0.50 42.42
C PRO A 277 -1.19 -0.98 42.33
N VAL A 278 -2.50 -1.17 42.30
CA VAL A 278 -3.32 -2.25 41.72
C VAL A 278 -2.52 -3.32 40.95
N PRO A 279 -2.76 -4.63 41.19
CA PRO A 279 -1.97 -5.70 40.60
C PRO A 279 -2.04 -5.63 39.07
N ALA A 280 -0.94 -5.23 38.44
CA ALA A 280 -0.72 -5.39 37.02
C ALA A 280 -0.83 -6.89 36.71
N GLU A 281 -1.78 -7.22 35.84
CA GLU A 281 -1.89 -8.53 35.24
C GLU A 281 -0.53 -8.94 34.72
N ARG A 282 -0.06 -10.08 35.23
CA ARG A 282 1.19 -10.71 34.81
C ARG A 282 1.22 -10.73 33.29
N SER A 283 2.26 -10.11 32.73
CA SER A 283 2.59 -10.17 31.31
C SER A 283 2.38 -11.59 30.80
N ARG A 284 1.35 -11.76 29.98
CA ARG A 284 1.10 -13.04 29.31
C ARG A 284 2.34 -13.36 28.47
N PRO A 285 2.83 -14.61 28.46
CA PRO A 285 3.87 -15.02 27.54
C PRO A 285 3.43 -14.69 26.10
N ALA A 286 4.38 -14.29 25.25
CA ALA A 286 4.14 -14.08 23.83
C ALA A 286 3.29 -15.24 23.29
N ALA A 287 2.14 -14.92 22.71
CA ALA A 287 1.24 -15.92 22.17
C ALA A 287 2.03 -16.79 21.19
N ALA A 288 2.06 -18.10 21.44
CA ALA A 288 2.70 -19.03 20.53
C ALA A 288 2.13 -18.82 19.11
N PRO A 289 2.96 -18.99 18.06
CA PRO A 289 2.48 -18.86 16.69
C PRO A 289 1.25 -19.73 16.49
N ARG A 290 0.19 -19.14 15.93
CA ARG A 290 -1.10 -19.81 15.74
C ARG A 290 -1.18 -20.29 14.30
N PRO A 291 -0.77 -21.53 13.99
CA PRO A 291 -0.87 -22.04 12.63
C PRO A 291 -2.35 -22.05 12.23
N MET A 292 -2.61 -21.54 11.03
CA MET A 292 -3.96 -21.43 10.49
C MET A 292 -4.03 -22.15 9.16
N VAL A 293 -5.09 -22.92 8.96
CA VAL A 293 -5.35 -23.58 7.68
C VAL A 293 -6.69 -23.09 7.16
N GLU A 294 -6.71 -22.66 5.90
CA GLU A 294 -7.90 -22.10 5.28
C GLU A 294 -8.25 -22.85 4.00
N ARG A 295 -9.52 -23.21 3.85
CA ARG A 295 -10.03 -23.65 2.56
C ARG A 295 -10.44 -22.42 1.75
N LYS A 296 -9.74 -22.17 0.66
CA LYS A 296 -9.96 -21.03 -0.25
C LYS A 296 -10.27 -21.49 -1.66
N ARG A 297 -10.87 -20.61 -2.44
CA ARG A 297 -10.98 -20.78 -3.88
C ARG A 297 -9.89 -19.97 -4.55
N ALA A 298 -9.10 -20.59 -5.41
CA ALA A 298 -7.98 -19.95 -6.08
C ALA A 298 -7.99 -20.24 -7.58
N SER A 299 -7.48 -19.28 -8.35
CA SER A 299 -7.15 -19.48 -9.77
C SER A 299 -5.65 -19.69 -9.89
N VAL A 300 -5.26 -20.87 -10.36
CA VAL A 300 -3.87 -21.28 -10.56
C VAL A 300 -3.50 -21.06 -12.01
N LEU A 301 -2.35 -20.44 -12.27
CA LEU A 301 -1.71 -20.31 -13.56
C LEU A 301 -0.37 -21.05 -13.53
N LEU A 302 -0.19 -21.99 -14.45
CA LEU A 302 1.10 -22.63 -14.72
C LEU A 302 1.68 -22.13 -16.03
N VAL A 303 2.96 -21.75 -16.01
CA VAL A 303 3.71 -21.31 -17.19
C VAL A 303 4.90 -22.24 -17.38
N ARG A 304 4.98 -22.92 -18.53
CA ARG A 304 6.13 -23.72 -18.94
C ARG A 304 6.76 -23.10 -20.18
N ALA A 305 8.04 -22.74 -20.08
CA ALA A 305 8.82 -22.31 -21.23
C ALA A 305 9.77 -23.42 -21.67
N ARG A 306 9.93 -23.59 -22.98
CA ARG A 306 11.02 -24.38 -23.55
C ARG A 306 12.14 -23.42 -23.96
N VAL A 307 13.33 -23.64 -23.39
CA VAL A 307 14.56 -22.94 -23.77
C VAL A 307 14.99 -23.42 -25.16
N PRO A 308 15.48 -22.54 -26.06
CA PRO A 308 15.90 -22.93 -27.41
C PRO A 308 16.94 -24.05 -27.40
N ALA A 309 16.87 -24.98 -28.35
CA ALA A 309 17.89 -26.03 -28.50
C ALA A 309 19.23 -25.41 -28.94
N GLY A 310 20.34 -25.81 -28.29
CA GLY A 310 21.69 -25.31 -28.58
C GLY A 310 22.34 -24.47 -27.46
N LEU A 311 21.65 -24.29 -26.32
CA LEU A 311 22.25 -23.77 -25.09
C LEU A 311 22.74 -24.94 -24.22
N ASP A 312 23.91 -25.49 -24.55
CA ASP A 312 24.55 -26.54 -23.74
C ASP A 312 25.31 -25.96 -22.52
N ASP A 313 25.43 -24.63 -22.45
CA ASP A 313 26.03 -23.91 -21.35
C ASP A 313 25.02 -23.69 -20.20
N PRO A 314 25.26 -24.28 -19.00
CA PRO A 314 24.40 -24.11 -17.84
C PRO A 314 24.18 -22.65 -17.43
N GLU A 315 25.18 -21.76 -17.63
CA GLU A 315 25.08 -20.35 -17.25
C GLU A 315 24.07 -19.60 -18.12
N ARG A 316 24.11 -19.81 -19.43
CA ARG A 316 23.15 -19.25 -20.39
C ARG A 316 21.73 -19.74 -20.16
N VAL A 317 21.57 -21.01 -19.79
CA VAL A 317 20.25 -21.56 -19.41
C VAL A 317 19.74 -20.88 -18.12
N ALA A 318 20.60 -20.69 -17.12
CA ALA A 318 20.24 -20.00 -15.89
C ALA A 318 19.84 -18.53 -16.12
N GLU A 319 20.57 -17.80 -16.99
CA GLU A 319 20.24 -16.42 -17.37
C GLU A 319 18.87 -16.32 -18.06
N ALA A 320 18.58 -17.22 -19.01
CA ALA A 320 17.31 -17.27 -19.72
C ALA A 320 16.13 -17.59 -18.77
N LEU A 321 16.31 -18.54 -17.85
CA LEU A 321 15.31 -18.86 -16.82
C LEU A 321 15.10 -17.69 -15.84
N ALA A 322 16.16 -16.98 -15.45
CA ALA A 322 16.05 -15.80 -14.59
C ALA A 322 15.33 -14.63 -15.29
N ALA A 323 15.55 -14.44 -16.59
CA ALA A 323 14.82 -13.45 -17.38
C ALA A 323 13.33 -13.79 -17.50
N LEU A 324 13.01 -15.07 -17.72
CA LEU A 324 11.65 -15.59 -17.68
C LEU A 324 11.00 -15.38 -16.31
N ASP A 325 11.70 -15.66 -15.22
CA ASP A 325 11.19 -15.47 -13.85
C ASP A 325 10.86 -14.00 -13.58
N ARG A 326 11.74 -13.08 -13.99
CA ARG A 326 11.46 -11.64 -13.88
C ARG A 326 10.24 -11.22 -14.70
N ALA A 327 10.08 -11.73 -15.92
CA ALA A 327 8.94 -11.40 -16.78
C ALA A 327 7.63 -11.95 -16.23
N VAL A 328 7.60 -13.23 -15.81
CA VAL A 328 6.44 -13.87 -15.20
C VAL A 328 6.08 -13.17 -13.89
N ALA A 329 7.05 -12.87 -13.03
CA ALA A 329 6.80 -12.18 -11.76
C ALA A 329 6.26 -10.75 -11.99
N ALA A 330 6.81 -10.00 -12.94
CA ALA A 330 6.34 -8.65 -13.25
C ALA A 330 4.89 -8.64 -13.75
N GLU A 331 4.56 -9.52 -14.71
CA GLU A 331 3.18 -9.60 -15.22
C GLU A 331 2.23 -10.20 -14.19
N ALA A 332 2.61 -11.26 -13.47
CA ALA A 332 1.80 -11.83 -12.41
C ALA A 332 1.49 -10.78 -11.33
N ALA A 333 2.49 -10.04 -10.85
CA ALA A 333 2.32 -8.98 -9.86
C ALA A 333 1.44 -7.84 -10.39
N ARG A 334 1.57 -7.46 -11.67
CA ARG A 334 0.68 -6.49 -12.33
C ARG A 334 -0.78 -6.89 -12.19
N TYR A 335 -1.10 -8.15 -12.45
CA TYR A 335 -2.44 -8.73 -12.26
C TYR A 335 -2.72 -9.17 -10.82
N GLY A 336 -1.83 -8.87 -9.86
CA GLY A 336 -1.87 -9.25 -8.43
C GLY A 336 -2.02 -10.76 -8.17
N GLY A 337 -1.36 -11.56 -9.00
CA GLY A 337 -1.06 -12.97 -8.74
C GLY A 337 0.25 -13.10 -7.97
N LEU A 338 0.30 -14.13 -7.11
CA LEU A 338 1.45 -14.44 -6.27
C LEU A 338 2.26 -15.59 -6.89
N VAL A 339 3.55 -15.38 -7.14
CA VAL A 339 4.46 -16.44 -7.62
C VAL A 339 4.88 -17.31 -6.43
N ARG A 340 4.58 -18.61 -6.47
CA ARG A 340 4.71 -19.51 -5.30
C ARG A 340 5.84 -20.52 -5.38
N GLY A 341 6.37 -20.79 -6.57
CA GLY A 341 7.44 -21.77 -6.73
C GLY A 341 7.88 -21.92 -8.17
N VAL A 342 9.13 -22.35 -8.31
CA VAL A 342 9.77 -22.71 -9.58
C VAL A 342 10.11 -24.19 -9.53
N LEU A 343 9.50 -24.98 -10.41
CA LEU A 343 9.78 -26.41 -10.58
C LEU A 343 10.43 -26.61 -11.95
N GLY A 344 11.74 -26.46 -12.01
CA GLY A 344 12.52 -26.51 -13.25
C GLY A 344 12.05 -25.46 -14.27
N SER A 345 11.37 -25.90 -15.33
CA SER A 345 10.83 -25.03 -16.38
C SER A 345 9.42 -24.51 -16.09
N VAL A 346 8.74 -24.99 -15.03
CA VAL A 346 7.36 -24.60 -14.68
C VAL A 346 7.36 -23.55 -13.58
N ARG A 347 6.61 -22.46 -13.79
CA ARG A 347 6.32 -21.43 -12.78
C ARG A 347 4.87 -21.54 -12.33
N LEU A 348 4.67 -21.50 -11.01
CA LEU A 348 3.35 -21.50 -10.38
C LEU A 348 2.97 -20.09 -9.93
N VAL A 349 1.86 -19.59 -10.47
CA VAL A 349 1.23 -18.32 -10.09
C VAL A 349 -0.16 -18.59 -9.53
N VAL A 350 -0.50 -17.98 -8.40
CA VAL A 350 -1.79 -18.19 -7.73
C VAL A 350 -2.51 -16.86 -7.53
N PHE A 351 -3.79 -16.83 -7.87
CA PHE A 351 -4.71 -15.72 -7.65
C PHE A 351 -5.78 -16.16 -6.64
N GLY A 352 -6.28 -15.22 -5.83
CA GLY A 352 -7.25 -15.51 -4.78
C GLY A 352 -6.65 -15.90 -3.42
N VAL A 353 -5.34 -15.77 -3.25
CA VAL A 353 -4.63 -16.02 -1.98
C VAL A 353 -3.61 -14.91 -1.76
N PRO A 354 -3.62 -14.19 -0.62
CA PRO A 354 -4.44 -14.42 0.58
C PRO A 354 -5.88 -13.92 0.49
N ARG A 355 -6.27 -13.16 -0.53
CA ARG A 355 -7.64 -12.61 -0.65
C ARG A 355 -8.29 -13.04 -1.94
N VAL A 356 -9.52 -13.57 -1.85
CA VAL A 356 -10.33 -13.95 -3.00
C VAL A 356 -11.02 -12.72 -3.56
N HIS A 357 -10.94 -12.55 -4.87
CA HIS A 357 -11.65 -11.55 -5.64
C HIS A 357 -12.57 -12.23 -6.66
N GLU A 358 -13.72 -11.62 -6.93
CA GLU A 358 -14.70 -12.12 -7.90
C GLU A 358 -14.09 -12.27 -9.32
N ASP A 359 -13.06 -11.47 -9.63
CA ASP A 359 -12.39 -11.41 -10.92
C ASP A 359 -11.07 -12.18 -10.99
N ASP A 360 -10.69 -12.95 -9.97
CA ASP A 360 -9.45 -13.75 -9.98
C ASP A 360 -9.30 -14.66 -11.22
N PRO A 361 -10.36 -15.34 -11.72
CA PRO A 361 -10.26 -16.10 -12.96
C PRO A 361 -9.97 -15.22 -14.18
N VAL A 362 -10.53 -14.00 -14.22
CA VAL A 362 -10.29 -13.03 -15.29
C VAL A 362 -8.85 -12.51 -15.21
N ARG A 363 -8.37 -12.19 -14.01
CA ARG A 363 -6.99 -11.74 -13.74
C ARG A 363 -5.98 -12.81 -14.14
N ALA A 364 -6.22 -14.06 -13.79
CA ALA A 364 -5.36 -15.18 -14.14
C ALA A 364 -5.25 -15.39 -15.66
N VAL A 365 -6.38 -15.32 -16.38
CA VAL A 365 -6.39 -15.43 -17.86
C VAL A 365 -5.70 -14.23 -18.51
N ARG A 366 -5.91 -13.02 -18.01
CA ARG A 366 -5.21 -11.81 -18.52
C ARG A 366 -3.71 -11.89 -18.28
N ALA A 367 -3.27 -12.30 -17.10
CA ALA A 367 -1.86 -12.52 -16.79
C ALA A 367 -1.24 -13.53 -17.74
N ALA A 368 -1.93 -14.65 -18.00
CA ALA A 368 -1.46 -15.65 -18.96
C ALA A 368 -1.30 -15.07 -20.37
N LEU A 369 -2.27 -14.30 -20.84
CA LEU A 369 -2.22 -13.66 -22.16
C LEU A 369 -1.09 -12.62 -22.26
N ALA A 370 -0.89 -11.80 -21.22
CA ALA A 370 0.17 -10.79 -21.15
C ALA A 370 1.57 -11.42 -21.07
N ILE A 371 1.75 -12.46 -20.25
CA ILE A 371 2.98 -13.25 -20.18
C ILE A 371 3.31 -13.83 -21.55
N ARG A 372 2.32 -14.42 -22.22
CA ARG A 372 2.49 -14.94 -23.59
C ARG A 372 2.93 -13.82 -24.53
N GLU A 373 2.20 -12.71 -24.61
CA GLU A 373 2.49 -11.59 -25.52
C GLU A 373 3.89 -11.01 -25.32
N ARG A 374 4.31 -10.83 -24.06
CA ARG A 374 5.63 -10.31 -23.71
C ARG A 374 6.78 -11.24 -24.11
N LEU A 375 6.56 -12.55 -24.00
CA LEU A 375 7.60 -13.57 -24.17
C LEU A 375 7.63 -14.23 -25.55
N THR A 376 6.53 -14.17 -26.32
CA THR A 376 6.49 -14.65 -27.72
C THR A 376 6.59 -13.50 -28.74
N GLY A 377 6.64 -12.25 -28.27
CA GLY A 377 6.79 -11.05 -29.10
C GLY A 377 8.23 -10.82 -29.58
N ALA A 378 8.51 -9.64 -30.15
CA ALA A 378 9.82 -9.26 -30.70
C ALA A 378 11.01 -9.36 -29.70
N ALA A 379 10.73 -9.55 -28.41
CA ALA A 379 11.73 -9.65 -27.34
C ALA A 379 12.38 -11.05 -27.20
N ALA A 380 11.75 -12.13 -27.68
CA ALA A 380 12.30 -13.49 -27.59
C ALA A 380 11.70 -14.46 -28.65
N PRO A 381 12.09 -14.34 -29.93
CA PRO A 381 11.47 -15.08 -31.04
C PRO A 381 11.59 -16.62 -30.98
N ASP A 382 12.54 -17.16 -30.19
CA ASP A 382 12.80 -18.60 -30.10
C ASP A 382 12.15 -19.29 -28.88
N ALA A 383 11.48 -18.53 -28.00
CA ALA A 383 10.84 -19.08 -26.81
C ALA A 383 9.44 -19.63 -27.14
N THR A 384 9.20 -20.91 -26.87
CA THR A 384 7.83 -21.49 -26.95
C THR A 384 7.25 -21.68 -25.56
N LEU A 385 6.00 -21.25 -25.37
CA LEU A 385 5.34 -21.25 -24.07
C LEU A 385 4.14 -22.20 -24.07
N ARG A 386 3.89 -22.83 -22.93
CA ARG A 386 2.62 -23.50 -22.64
C ARG A 386 2.04 -22.91 -21.37
N LEU A 387 0.77 -22.52 -21.42
CA LEU A 387 0.10 -21.87 -20.31
C LEU A 387 -1.23 -22.58 -20.00
N ALA A 388 -1.49 -22.80 -18.72
CA ALA A 388 -2.74 -23.37 -18.25
C ALA A 388 -3.31 -22.58 -17.07
N VAL A 389 -4.63 -22.39 -17.02
CA VAL A 389 -5.33 -21.75 -15.90
C VAL A 389 -6.48 -22.61 -15.39
N ALA A 390 -6.43 -23.01 -14.12
CA ALA A 390 -7.50 -23.75 -13.45
C ALA A 390 -8.01 -23.01 -12.23
N THR A 391 -9.33 -22.99 -12.03
CA THR A 391 -9.97 -22.37 -10.86
C THR A 391 -10.63 -23.44 -10.01
N GLY A 392 -10.30 -23.48 -8.72
CA GLY A 392 -10.83 -24.51 -7.82
C GLY A 392 -10.48 -24.28 -6.35
N ASP A 393 -10.83 -25.27 -5.53
CA ASP A 393 -10.60 -25.22 -4.09
C ASP A 393 -9.15 -25.62 -3.77
N VAL A 394 -8.52 -24.84 -2.91
CA VAL A 394 -7.19 -25.08 -2.34
C VAL A 394 -7.25 -25.03 -0.82
N LEU A 395 -6.32 -25.72 -0.19
CA LEU A 395 -6.02 -25.60 1.22
C LEU A 395 -4.75 -24.75 1.36
N ALA A 396 -4.89 -23.59 2.00
CA ALA A 396 -3.81 -22.64 2.26
C ALA A 396 -3.41 -22.72 3.73
N SER A 397 -2.18 -23.13 4.02
CA SER A 397 -1.64 -23.26 5.38
C SER A 397 -0.71 -22.09 5.68
N TYR A 398 -0.92 -21.40 6.80
CA TYR A 398 -0.15 -20.26 7.30
C TYR A 398 0.60 -20.67 8.57
N ARG A 399 1.84 -20.20 8.77
CA ARG A 399 2.61 -20.54 9.98
C ARG A 399 2.09 -19.78 11.18
N ASP A 400 1.61 -18.57 10.94
CA ASP A 400 0.88 -17.73 11.89
C ASP A 400 -0.37 -17.13 11.23
N GLU A 401 -1.42 -16.86 12.01
CA GLU A 401 -2.62 -16.15 11.57
C GLU A 401 -2.29 -14.76 11.00
N GLY A 402 -1.19 -14.15 11.45
CA GLY A 402 -0.71 -12.86 10.98
C GLY A 402 0.06 -12.88 9.66
N ASP A 403 0.40 -14.06 9.12
CA ASP A 403 1.22 -14.16 7.92
C ASP A 403 0.48 -13.60 6.69
N PRO A 404 1.13 -12.74 5.88
CA PRO A 404 0.51 -12.16 4.69
C PRO A 404 0.32 -13.20 3.58
N GLU A 405 1.09 -14.29 3.59
CA GLU A 405 1.08 -15.33 2.56
C GLU A 405 1.06 -16.71 3.20
N PRO A 406 0.39 -17.71 2.58
CA PRO A 406 0.45 -19.07 3.10
C PRO A 406 1.88 -19.61 3.01
N ALA A 407 2.29 -20.48 3.92
CA ALA A 407 3.51 -21.27 3.76
C ALA A 407 3.34 -22.39 2.75
N GLU A 408 2.16 -22.99 2.64
CA GLU A 408 1.89 -24.12 1.76
C GLU A 408 0.52 -24.02 1.09
N LEU A 409 0.43 -24.50 -0.15
CA LEU A 409 -0.81 -24.59 -0.92
C LEU A 409 -0.95 -26.02 -1.45
N THR A 410 -2.07 -26.68 -1.13
CA THR A 410 -2.38 -28.03 -1.61
C THR A 410 -3.80 -28.10 -2.17
N GLY A 411 -4.06 -29.00 -3.12
CA GLY A 411 -5.41 -29.23 -3.66
C GLY A 411 -5.40 -29.74 -5.10
N GLY A 412 -6.46 -30.47 -5.47
CA GLY A 412 -6.57 -31.11 -6.80
C GLY A 412 -6.66 -30.14 -7.97
N VAL A 413 -6.86 -28.83 -7.73
CA VAL A 413 -6.76 -27.81 -8.79
C VAL A 413 -5.34 -27.67 -9.34
N LEU A 414 -4.32 -27.96 -8.53
CA LEU A 414 -2.91 -27.96 -8.99
C LEU A 414 -2.70 -29.09 -9.99
N GLU A 415 -3.12 -30.32 -9.65
CA GLU A 415 -3.07 -31.49 -10.52
C GLU A 415 -3.89 -31.30 -11.80
N GLU A 416 -5.09 -30.74 -11.69
CA GLU A 416 -5.92 -30.41 -12.86
C GLU A 416 -5.21 -29.40 -13.77
N CYS A 417 -4.57 -28.38 -13.20
CA CYS A 417 -3.83 -27.37 -13.97
C CYS A 417 -2.61 -27.97 -14.67
N GLU A 418 -1.91 -28.91 -14.04
CA GLU A 418 -0.79 -29.65 -14.64
C GLU A 418 -1.26 -30.50 -15.83
N GLY A 419 -2.36 -31.24 -15.67
CA GLY A 419 -2.95 -32.01 -16.78
C GLY A 419 -3.40 -31.13 -17.96
N LEU A 420 -3.86 -29.91 -17.69
CA LEU A 420 -4.16 -28.92 -18.73
C LEU A 420 -2.89 -28.39 -19.42
N LEU A 421 -1.82 -28.18 -18.67
CA LEU A 421 -0.53 -27.69 -19.17
C LEU A 421 0.13 -28.71 -20.12
N GLU A 422 0.04 -30.00 -19.81
CA GLU A 422 0.57 -31.07 -20.66
C GLU A 422 -0.12 -31.13 -22.03
N ARG A 423 -1.43 -30.85 -22.05
CA ARG A 423 -2.27 -30.82 -23.25
C ARG A 423 -2.30 -29.46 -23.96
N ALA A 424 -1.64 -28.44 -23.39
CA ALA A 424 -1.55 -27.13 -24.01
C ALA A 424 -0.61 -27.19 -25.21
N ILE A 425 -1.06 -26.62 -26.33
CA ILE A 425 -0.23 -26.45 -27.53
C ILE A 425 0.65 -25.22 -27.31
N CYS A 426 1.82 -25.17 -27.95
CA CYS A 426 2.71 -24.00 -27.88
C CYS A 426 1.94 -22.70 -28.18
N ASP A 427 2.22 -21.69 -27.38
CA ASP A 427 1.72 -20.31 -27.43
C ASP A 427 0.18 -20.19 -27.30
N THR A 428 -0.42 -21.20 -26.65
CA THR A 428 -1.85 -21.19 -26.29
C THR A 428 -2.05 -21.16 -24.79
N VAL A 429 -3.15 -20.51 -24.38
CA VAL A 429 -3.65 -20.54 -22.99
C VAL A 429 -4.82 -21.51 -22.93
N ARG A 430 -4.72 -22.53 -22.07
CA ARG A 430 -5.77 -23.53 -21.87
C ARG A 430 -6.40 -23.37 -20.49
N VAL A 431 -7.73 -23.53 -20.38
CA VAL A 431 -8.47 -23.28 -19.13
C VAL A 431 -9.41 -24.43 -18.78
N CYS A 432 -9.63 -24.68 -17.49
CA CYS A 432 -10.67 -25.63 -17.06
C CYS A 432 -12.09 -25.08 -17.29
N ASP A 433 -13.10 -25.96 -17.26
CA ASP A 433 -14.49 -25.54 -17.46
C ASP A 433 -14.97 -24.53 -16.40
N ARG A 434 -14.49 -24.66 -15.16
CA ARG A 434 -14.80 -23.72 -14.08
C ARG A 434 -14.26 -22.31 -14.38
N THR A 435 -13.03 -22.21 -14.87
CA THR A 435 -12.45 -20.93 -15.31
C THR A 435 -13.24 -20.35 -16.47
N ARG A 436 -13.60 -21.15 -17.49
CA ARG A 436 -14.42 -20.71 -18.64
C ARG A 436 -15.76 -20.12 -18.19
N GLN A 437 -16.48 -20.82 -17.33
CA GLN A 437 -17.77 -20.36 -16.81
C GLN A 437 -17.63 -19.05 -16.02
N ALA A 438 -16.55 -18.91 -15.24
CA ALA A 438 -16.32 -17.72 -14.42
C ALA A 438 -15.94 -16.49 -15.26
N VAL A 439 -15.11 -16.64 -16.29
CA VAL A 439 -14.73 -15.52 -17.16
C VAL A 439 -15.86 -15.11 -18.13
N GLY A 440 -16.75 -16.04 -18.47
CA GLY A 440 -17.95 -15.79 -19.28
C GLY A 440 -17.62 -15.32 -20.69
N ALA A 441 -18.46 -14.43 -21.24
CA ALA A 441 -18.32 -13.89 -22.60
C ALA A 441 -17.17 -12.88 -22.79
N ARG A 442 -16.37 -12.63 -21.74
CA ARG A 442 -15.24 -11.70 -21.77
C ARG A 442 -14.09 -12.18 -22.66
N PHE A 443 -14.00 -13.49 -22.88
CA PHE A 443 -13.01 -14.10 -23.78
C PHE A 443 -13.70 -15.07 -24.73
N GLY A 444 -13.17 -15.17 -25.95
CA GLY A 444 -13.52 -16.25 -26.86
C GLY A 444 -12.93 -17.58 -26.36
N HIS A 445 -13.66 -18.67 -26.58
CA HIS A 445 -13.18 -20.01 -26.25
C HIS A 445 -13.40 -20.91 -27.46
N ALA A 446 -12.32 -21.51 -27.98
CA ALA A 446 -12.36 -22.47 -29.08
C ALA A 446 -12.19 -23.90 -28.56
N GLU A 447 -12.66 -24.87 -29.36
CA GLU A 447 -12.66 -26.34 -29.16
C GLU A 447 -11.96 -26.88 -27.90
N GLY A 448 -12.74 -27.59 -27.08
CA GLY A 448 -12.29 -28.31 -25.91
C GLY A 448 -13.19 -29.50 -25.59
N ASP A 449 -12.58 -30.63 -25.23
CA ASP A 449 -13.27 -31.73 -24.53
C ASP A 449 -13.44 -31.31 -23.05
N PRO A 450 -14.61 -31.49 -22.41
CA PRO A 450 -14.78 -31.25 -20.97
C PRO A 450 -13.70 -31.91 -20.09
N ALA A 451 -13.10 -33.03 -20.52
CA ALA A 451 -11.96 -33.65 -19.82
C ALA A 451 -10.60 -33.01 -20.15
N GLY A 452 -10.47 -32.37 -21.32
CA GLY A 452 -9.24 -31.79 -21.87
C GLY A 452 -9.05 -30.29 -21.64
N GLY A 453 -10.11 -29.56 -21.28
CA GLY A 453 -10.11 -28.10 -21.10
C GLY A 453 -10.38 -27.31 -22.39
N TRP A 454 -10.39 -25.98 -22.30
CA TRP A 454 -10.79 -25.06 -23.37
C TRP A 454 -9.65 -24.13 -23.77
N ARG A 455 -9.52 -23.79 -25.05
CA ARG A 455 -8.50 -22.84 -25.52
C ARG A 455 -9.04 -21.42 -25.52
N VAL A 456 -8.33 -20.48 -24.91
CA VAL A 456 -8.71 -19.06 -24.91
C VAL A 456 -8.30 -18.43 -26.23
N THR A 457 -9.24 -17.79 -26.92
CA THR A 457 -8.97 -16.98 -28.10
C THR A 457 -9.04 -15.49 -27.74
N PRO A 458 -7.99 -14.69 -28.05
CA PRO A 458 -8.06 -13.24 -27.91
C PRO A 458 -9.06 -12.71 -28.95
N GLY A 459 -10.20 -12.20 -28.49
CA GLY A 459 -11.26 -11.68 -29.36
C GLY A 459 -12.17 -10.76 -28.58
N ALA A 460 -12.72 -9.75 -29.25
CA ALA A 460 -13.55 -8.73 -28.63
C ALA A 460 -14.73 -9.38 -27.86
N PRO A 461 -15.02 -8.90 -26.64
CA PRO A 461 -16.11 -9.46 -25.83
C PRO A 461 -17.40 -9.43 -26.64
N ARG A 462 -18.15 -10.54 -26.64
CA ARG A 462 -19.48 -10.54 -27.24
C ARG A 462 -20.34 -9.58 -26.41
N PRO A 463 -21.03 -8.59 -27.01
CA PRO A 463 -21.81 -7.64 -26.23
C PRO A 463 -22.82 -8.42 -25.39
N ALA A 464 -22.80 -8.18 -24.08
CA ALA A 464 -23.79 -8.75 -23.20
C ALA A 464 -25.19 -8.32 -23.69
N PRO A 465 -26.20 -9.20 -23.64
CA PRO A 465 -27.56 -8.80 -23.96
C PRO A 465 -27.94 -7.58 -23.10
N ALA A 466 -28.65 -6.62 -23.71
CA ALA A 466 -29.08 -5.40 -23.02
C ALA A 466 -29.79 -5.77 -21.71
N PRO A 467 -29.44 -5.15 -20.57
CA PRO A 467 -30.08 -5.44 -19.31
C PRO A 467 -31.59 -5.15 -19.44
N GLN A 468 -32.42 -6.11 -19.03
CA GLN A 468 -33.86 -5.87 -18.92
C GLN A 468 -34.08 -4.76 -17.90
N ARG A 469 -34.74 -3.67 -18.31
CA ARG A 469 -35.16 -2.61 -17.39
C ARG A 469 -36.07 -3.21 -16.34
N ARG A 470 -35.74 -2.98 -15.07
CA ARG A 470 -36.51 -3.40 -13.90
C ARG A 470 -36.98 -2.16 -13.17
N PRO A 471 -38.15 -2.20 -12.52
CA PRO A 471 -38.58 -1.10 -11.67
C PRO A 471 -37.60 -0.93 -10.51
N LEU A 472 -37.34 0.33 -10.16
CA LEU A 472 -36.63 0.67 -8.94
C LEU A 472 -37.54 0.35 -7.74
N LEU A 473 -37.09 -0.50 -6.83
CA LEU A 473 -37.86 -0.95 -5.67
C LEU A 473 -37.17 -0.53 -4.38
N GLY A 474 -37.87 0.21 -3.51
CA GLY A 474 -37.40 0.54 -2.15
C GLY A 474 -36.19 1.47 -2.11
N ARG A 475 -35.94 2.19 -3.21
CA ARG A 475 -34.79 3.12 -3.41
C ARG A 475 -35.22 4.50 -3.88
N GLU A 476 -36.51 4.79 -3.80
CA GLU A 476 -37.10 6.04 -4.28
C GLU A 476 -36.52 7.24 -3.52
N ARG A 477 -36.26 7.08 -2.22
CA ARG A 477 -35.61 8.12 -1.39
C ARG A 477 -34.14 8.35 -1.77
N ASP A 478 -33.41 7.30 -2.07
CA ASP A 478 -31.99 7.40 -2.47
C ASP A 478 -31.87 8.07 -3.85
N LEU A 479 -32.77 7.71 -4.77
CA LEU A 479 -32.89 8.37 -6.08
C LEU A 479 -33.25 9.85 -5.93
N ALA A 480 -34.23 10.17 -5.08
CA ALA A 480 -34.63 11.56 -4.81
C ALA A 480 -33.45 12.39 -4.27
N ARG A 481 -32.63 11.84 -3.36
CA ARG A 481 -31.42 12.53 -2.86
C ARG A 481 -30.42 12.85 -3.96
N LEU A 482 -30.16 11.92 -4.89
CA LEU A 482 -29.28 12.17 -6.04
C LEU A 482 -29.86 13.26 -6.96
N GLN A 483 -31.17 13.28 -7.15
CA GLN A 483 -31.87 14.30 -7.91
C GLN A 483 -31.81 15.67 -7.23
N ASP A 484 -32.03 15.73 -5.91
CA ASP A 484 -31.93 16.97 -5.12
C ASP A 484 -30.52 17.57 -5.18
N LEU A 485 -29.48 16.71 -5.12
CA LEU A 485 -28.09 17.13 -5.28
C LEU A 485 -27.82 17.72 -6.66
N LEU A 486 -28.38 17.11 -7.73
CA LEU A 486 -28.28 17.67 -9.07
C LEU A 486 -28.94 19.04 -9.15
N ASP A 487 -30.11 19.22 -8.56
CA ASP A 487 -30.80 20.51 -8.54
C ASP A 487 -30.05 21.56 -7.71
N ASP A 488 -29.38 21.17 -6.62
CA ASP A 488 -28.49 22.04 -5.85
C ASP A 488 -27.26 22.47 -6.64
N VAL A 489 -26.60 21.54 -7.35
CA VAL A 489 -25.47 21.82 -8.26
C VAL A 489 -25.90 22.80 -9.35
N ARG A 490 -27.09 22.61 -9.92
CA ARG A 490 -27.67 23.50 -10.94
C ARG A 490 -27.88 24.92 -10.41
N ARG A 491 -28.50 25.05 -9.23
CA ARG A 491 -28.78 26.36 -8.61
C ARG A 491 -27.52 27.08 -8.17
N ARG A 492 -26.60 26.37 -7.49
CA ARG A 492 -25.40 26.98 -6.88
C ARG A 492 -24.23 27.11 -7.85
N ARG A 493 -24.27 26.41 -8.99
CA ARG A 493 -23.16 26.31 -9.96
C ARG A 493 -21.84 25.96 -9.29
N ARG A 494 -21.84 24.92 -8.46
CA ARG A 494 -20.64 24.41 -7.79
C ARG A 494 -20.49 22.93 -8.04
N PRO A 495 -19.25 22.44 -8.23
CA PRO A 495 -19.00 21.02 -8.36
C PRO A 495 -19.37 20.29 -7.07
N HIS A 496 -20.04 19.15 -7.16
CA HIS A 496 -20.36 18.31 -6.01
C HIS A 496 -19.98 16.86 -6.28
N LEU A 497 -19.36 16.19 -5.30
CA LEU A 497 -19.03 14.76 -5.36
C LEU A 497 -19.93 13.97 -4.41
N VAL A 498 -20.72 13.04 -4.95
CA VAL A 498 -21.49 12.07 -4.18
C VAL A 498 -20.92 10.68 -4.38
N THR A 499 -20.59 10.00 -3.29
CA THR A 499 -20.18 8.59 -3.32
C THR A 499 -21.32 7.70 -2.83
N VAL A 500 -21.88 6.88 -3.72
CA VAL A 500 -22.85 5.84 -3.39
C VAL A 500 -22.11 4.61 -2.88
N LEU A 501 -22.15 4.41 -1.56
CA LEU A 501 -21.45 3.34 -0.86
C LEU A 501 -22.40 2.19 -0.52
N GLY A 502 -21.96 0.96 -0.71
CA GLY A 502 -22.69 -0.19 -0.19
C GLY A 502 -22.12 -1.53 -0.58
N GLU A 503 -22.64 -2.58 0.05
CA GLU A 503 -22.19 -3.96 -0.13
C GLU A 503 -22.29 -4.46 -1.59
N PRO A 504 -21.55 -5.51 -1.97
CA PRO A 504 -21.71 -6.16 -3.27
C PRO A 504 -23.17 -6.59 -3.49
N GLY A 505 -23.70 -6.33 -4.69
CA GLY A 505 -25.08 -6.71 -5.05
C GLY A 505 -26.20 -5.85 -4.43
N ILE A 506 -25.90 -4.87 -3.58
CA ILE A 506 -26.89 -4.04 -2.87
C ILE A 506 -27.76 -3.13 -3.77
N GLY A 507 -27.39 -3.00 -5.06
CA GLY A 507 -28.13 -2.21 -6.05
C GLY A 507 -27.51 -0.87 -6.47
N LYS A 508 -26.22 -0.60 -6.15
CA LYS A 508 -25.53 0.65 -6.52
C LYS A 508 -25.64 1.00 -8.01
N SER A 509 -25.26 0.08 -8.89
CA SER A 509 -25.27 0.29 -10.34
C SER A 509 -26.69 0.52 -10.86
N HIS A 510 -27.67 -0.22 -10.33
CA HIS A 510 -29.07 -0.06 -10.73
C HIS A 510 -29.65 1.30 -10.32
N LEU A 511 -29.33 1.79 -9.11
CA LEU A 511 -29.71 3.14 -8.66
C LEU A 511 -29.13 4.22 -9.58
N VAL A 512 -27.87 4.09 -9.96
CA VAL A 512 -27.19 5.04 -10.86
C VAL A 512 -27.75 4.96 -12.28
N GLU A 513 -28.06 3.77 -12.78
CA GLU A 513 -28.76 3.58 -14.07
C GLU A 513 -30.13 4.25 -14.08
N GLU A 514 -30.92 4.09 -13.02
CA GLU A 514 -32.23 4.73 -12.91
C GLU A 514 -32.11 6.25 -12.80
N PHE A 515 -31.14 6.73 -12.02
CA PHE A 515 -30.82 8.16 -11.95
C PHE A 515 -30.51 8.73 -13.33
N ARG A 516 -29.65 8.05 -14.12
CA ARG A 516 -29.32 8.43 -15.49
C ARG A 516 -30.53 8.41 -16.42
N ALA A 517 -31.40 7.40 -16.29
CA ALA A 517 -32.62 7.28 -17.07
C ALA A 517 -33.61 8.43 -16.77
N SER A 518 -33.59 8.98 -15.54
CA SER A 518 -34.46 10.10 -15.13
C SER A 518 -33.99 11.50 -15.57
N LEU A 519 -32.75 11.64 -16.06
CA LEU A 519 -32.17 12.95 -16.42
C LEU A 519 -32.90 13.66 -17.57
N PRO A 520 -33.24 12.99 -18.70
CA PRO A 520 -33.88 13.65 -19.84
C PRO A 520 -35.26 14.24 -19.54
N GLU A 521 -36.04 13.58 -18.67
CA GLU A 521 -37.41 14.00 -18.33
C GLU A 521 -37.46 15.20 -17.38
N ARG A 522 -36.44 15.35 -16.52
CA ARG A 522 -36.40 16.41 -15.50
C ARG A 522 -35.59 17.63 -15.90
N ALA A 523 -34.67 17.46 -16.84
CA ALA A 523 -33.77 18.52 -17.24
C ALA A 523 -33.25 18.26 -18.66
N GLY A 524 -34.00 18.74 -19.66
CA GLY A 524 -33.71 18.54 -21.08
C GLY A 524 -32.31 19.00 -21.57
N ASP A 525 -31.54 19.69 -20.74
CA ASP A 525 -30.17 20.17 -20.99
C ASP A 525 -29.08 19.47 -20.15
N VAL A 526 -29.40 18.45 -19.34
CA VAL A 526 -28.37 17.75 -18.54
C VAL A 526 -27.57 16.79 -19.39
N ARG A 527 -26.26 17.00 -19.45
CA ARG A 527 -25.31 16.11 -20.12
C ARG A 527 -24.84 15.07 -19.11
N CYS A 528 -24.92 13.79 -19.45
CA CYS A 528 -24.43 12.70 -18.61
C CYS A 528 -23.29 11.95 -19.29
N LEU A 529 -22.16 11.86 -18.61
CA LEU A 529 -21.01 11.06 -18.96
C LEU A 529 -20.86 9.92 -17.94
N SER A 530 -20.44 8.74 -18.39
CA SER A 530 -20.26 7.57 -17.53
C SER A 530 -19.06 6.77 -18.00
N ALA A 531 -18.23 6.34 -17.06
CA ALA A 531 -17.21 5.33 -17.28
C ALA A 531 -17.31 4.22 -16.23
N ALA A 532 -17.15 2.99 -16.73
CA ALA A 532 -16.68 1.90 -15.90
C ALA A 532 -15.19 2.14 -15.59
N VAL A 533 -14.84 2.20 -14.31
CA VAL A 533 -13.43 2.35 -13.91
C VAL A 533 -12.74 1.01 -14.13
N PRO A 534 -11.70 0.94 -14.98
CA PRO A 534 -10.97 -0.30 -15.17
C PRO A 534 -10.26 -0.70 -13.86
N PRO A 535 -10.12 -2.00 -13.58
CA PRO A 535 -9.36 -2.47 -12.43
C PRO A 535 -7.91 -1.97 -12.47
N ALA A 536 -7.35 -1.64 -11.31
CA ALA A 536 -6.00 -1.06 -11.17
C ALA A 536 -4.89 -1.88 -11.84
N TYR A 537 -5.07 -3.19 -11.99
CA TYR A 537 -4.11 -4.10 -12.58
C TYR A 537 -4.01 -4.05 -14.11
N GLU A 538 -4.90 -3.32 -14.81
CA GLU A 538 -4.87 -3.32 -16.27
C GLU A 538 -3.62 -2.64 -16.86
N GLY A 539 -2.93 -1.73 -16.13
CA GLY A 539 -1.61 -1.13 -16.47
C GLY A 539 -1.44 -0.49 -17.87
N ASP A 540 -0.51 0.46 -18.01
CA ASP A 540 -0.11 1.27 -19.19
C ASP A 540 -1.21 2.02 -19.98
N ALA A 541 -2.47 1.62 -19.90
CA ALA A 541 -3.57 2.53 -20.17
C ALA A 541 -3.75 3.37 -18.89
N ASP A 542 -3.31 4.64 -18.92
CA ASP A 542 -3.76 5.62 -17.92
C ASP A 542 -5.27 5.42 -17.73
N PRO A 543 -5.76 5.10 -16.51
CA PRO A 543 -7.18 4.94 -16.26
C PRO A 543 -7.96 6.15 -16.78
N LEU A 544 -7.37 7.35 -16.73
CA LEU A 544 -7.91 8.52 -17.40
C LEU A 544 -7.90 8.42 -18.91
N ALA A 545 -6.86 7.93 -19.56
CA ALA A 545 -6.90 7.74 -21.02
C ALA A 545 -8.03 6.78 -21.44
N GLY A 546 -8.32 5.73 -20.67
CA GLY A 546 -9.46 4.84 -20.90
C GLY A 546 -10.82 5.53 -20.67
N ILE A 547 -10.92 6.28 -19.57
CA ILE A 547 -12.10 7.09 -19.21
C ILE A 547 -12.32 8.17 -20.28
N VAL A 548 -11.33 8.99 -20.59
CA VAL A 548 -11.36 10.03 -21.64
C VAL A 548 -11.70 9.45 -23.02
N ARG A 549 -11.12 8.31 -23.42
CA ARG A 549 -11.43 7.66 -24.72
C ARG A 549 -12.89 7.21 -24.80
N SER A 550 -13.41 6.60 -23.75
CA SER A 550 -14.83 6.22 -23.69
C SER A 550 -15.76 7.43 -23.66
N HIS A 551 -15.33 8.54 -23.07
CA HIS A 551 -16.09 9.79 -22.95
C HIS A 551 -16.19 10.60 -24.25
N ALA A 552 -15.19 10.53 -25.13
CA ALA A 552 -15.10 11.38 -26.32
C ALA A 552 -15.61 10.72 -27.63
N GLY A 553 -16.20 9.52 -27.56
CA GLY A 553 -16.78 8.85 -28.72
C GLY A 553 -15.77 8.34 -29.75
N PHE A 554 -14.51 8.12 -29.35
CA PHE A 554 -13.51 7.52 -30.22
C PHE A 554 -13.81 6.02 -30.39
N THR A 555 -14.28 5.63 -31.58
CA THR A 555 -14.50 4.22 -31.92
C THR A 555 -13.17 3.55 -32.23
N VAL A 556 -12.77 2.57 -31.42
CA VAL A 556 -11.60 1.73 -31.68
C VAL A 556 -11.98 0.62 -32.66
N ALA A 557 -11.76 0.86 -33.95
CA ALA A 557 -11.50 -0.23 -34.87
C ALA A 557 -10.01 -0.61 -34.72
N GLY A 558 -9.71 -1.60 -33.89
CA GLY A 558 -8.46 -2.38 -33.98
C GLY A 558 -7.14 -1.77 -33.49
N ALA A 559 -7.11 -0.92 -32.46
CA ALA A 559 -5.84 -0.46 -31.87
C ALA A 559 -5.57 -1.12 -30.51
N GLY A 560 -4.46 -1.85 -30.41
CA GLY A 560 -3.95 -2.46 -29.18
C GLY A 560 -3.41 -1.43 -28.15
N PRO A 561 -2.99 -1.88 -26.96
CA PRO A 561 -2.39 -1.03 -25.93
C PRO A 561 -1.05 -0.48 -26.45
N GLY A 562 -1.06 0.79 -26.87
CA GLY A 562 0.09 1.46 -27.50
C GLY A 562 -0.21 2.13 -28.86
N GLY A 563 -1.42 1.98 -29.40
CA GLY A 563 -1.83 2.64 -30.64
C GLY A 563 -2.04 4.16 -30.50
N ALA A 564 -1.71 4.90 -31.57
CA ALA A 564 -2.01 6.33 -31.69
C ALA A 564 -3.50 6.63 -31.47
N TRP A 565 -3.79 7.82 -30.94
CA TRP A 565 -5.16 8.26 -30.66
C TRP A 565 -6.02 8.22 -31.95
N PRO A 566 -7.23 7.62 -31.95
CA PRO A 566 -8.06 7.56 -33.14
C PRO A 566 -8.51 8.96 -33.58
N ALA A 567 -8.69 9.18 -34.87
CA ALA A 567 -9.32 10.41 -35.37
C ALA A 567 -10.75 10.55 -34.78
N PRO A 568 -11.24 11.78 -34.53
CA PRO A 568 -12.61 12.01 -34.08
C PRO A 568 -13.61 11.28 -34.98
N GLY A 569 -14.56 10.55 -34.38
CA GLY A 569 -15.63 9.88 -35.13
C GLY A 569 -16.51 10.90 -35.87
N ALA A 570 -17.26 10.44 -36.87
CA ALA A 570 -18.14 11.24 -37.73
C ALA A 570 -19.42 11.77 -37.01
N GLY A 571 -19.25 12.42 -35.86
CA GLY A 571 -20.27 13.22 -35.19
C GLY A 571 -19.91 14.71 -35.26
N PRO A 572 -20.88 15.64 -35.13
CA PRO A 572 -20.61 17.06 -35.29
C PRO A 572 -19.54 17.52 -34.28
N PRO A 573 -18.48 18.22 -34.73
CA PRO A 573 -17.43 18.73 -33.85
C PRO A 573 -18.04 19.74 -32.89
N ARG A 574 -18.05 19.43 -31.59
CA ARG A 574 -18.52 20.36 -30.57
C ARG A 574 -17.43 21.40 -30.26
N PRO A 575 -17.78 22.69 -30.15
CA PRO A 575 -16.80 23.73 -29.94
C PRO A 575 -16.20 23.61 -28.53
N ALA A 576 -14.87 23.79 -28.44
CA ALA A 576 -14.06 23.86 -27.22
C ALA A 576 -13.70 22.56 -26.46
N CYS A 577 -13.80 21.36 -27.05
CA CYS A 577 -13.05 20.21 -26.53
C CYS A 577 -11.60 20.30 -27.03
N PRO A 578 -10.56 20.40 -26.17
CA PRO A 578 -9.18 20.37 -26.62
C PRO A 578 -8.78 18.91 -26.92
N ALA A 579 -9.49 18.24 -27.83
CA ALA A 579 -9.23 16.89 -28.28
C ALA A 579 -7.77 16.75 -28.76
N ASP A 580 -7.23 17.81 -29.37
CA ASP A 580 -5.82 17.90 -29.77
C ASP A 580 -4.85 17.90 -28.57
N ARG A 581 -5.20 18.48 -27.43
CA ARG A 581 -4.35 18.45 -26.22
C ARG A 581 -4.50 17.13 -25.47
N LEU A 582 -5.71 16.57 -25.42
CA LEU A 582 -5.97 15.22 -24.88
C LEU A 582 -5.20 14.17 -25.69
N ALA A 583 -5.14 14.31 -27.01
CA ALA A 583 -4.39 13.42 -27.91
C ALA A 583 -2.86 13.63 -27.86
N ARG A 584 -2.37 14.82 -27.44
CA ARG A 584 -0.94 15.15 -27.30
C ARG A 584 -0.38 14.96 -25.89
N ALA A 585 -1.23 14.74 -24.90
CA ALA A 585 -0.81 14.56 -23.52
C ALA A 585 -0.16 13.19 -23.34
N THR A 586 1.14 13.18 -23.10
CA THR A 586 1.93 11.97 -22.83
C THR A 586 2.10 11.71 -21.33
N GLU A 587 1.91 12.73 -20.50
CA GLU A 587 2.03 12.65 -19.04
C GLU A 587 0.66 12.65 -18.33
N PRO A 588 0.46 11.84 -17.26
CA PRO A 588 -0.81 11.75 -16.54
C PRO A 588 -1.33 13.07 -15.97
N ALA A 589 -0.43 13.92 -15.47
CA ALA A 589 -0.79 15.24 -14.93
C ALA A 589 -1.31 16.19 -16.02
N ALA A 590 -0.68 16.17 -17.21
CA ALA A 590 -1.10 16.96 -18.36
C ALA A 590 -2.42 16.46 -18.93
N LEU A 591 -2.60 15.13 -19.00
CA LEU A 591 -3.85 14.50 -19.41
C LEU A 591 -5.00 14.88 -18.48
N PHE A 592 -4.76 14.84 -17.17
CA PHE A 592 -5.72 15.27 -16.17
C PHE A 592 -6.11 16.74 -16.31
N ALA A 593 -5.13 17.63 -16.43
CA ALA A 593 -5.40 19.06 -16.60
C ALA A 593 -6.14 19.37 -17.91
N ALA A 594 -5.87 18.61 -18.98
CA ALA A 594 -6.62 18.71 -20.24
C ALA A 594 -8.06 18.22 -20.09
N TRP A 595 -8.27 17.12 -19.37
CA TRP A 595 -9.59 16.58 -19.09
C TRP A 595 -10.43 17.49 -18.18
N LEU A 596 -9.84 18.05 -17.11
CA LEU A 596 -10.50 19.03 -16.24
C LEU A 596 -11.06 20.22 -17.03
N ARG A 597 -10.24 20.81 -17.91
CA ARG A 597 -10.67 21.93 -18.78
C ARG A 597 -11.77 21.53 -19.76
N CYS A 598 -11.77 20.28 -20.22
CA CYS A 598 -12.84 19.75 -21.06
C CYS A 598 -14.15 19.65 -20.28
N LEU A 599 -14.11 19.11 -19.04
CA LEU A 599 -15.27 19.05 -18.17
C LEU A 599 -15.80 20.46 -17.84
N GLU A 600 -14.92 21.42 -17.55
CA GLU A 600 -15.29 22.82 -17.32
C GLU A 600 -15.99 23.44 -18.53
N GLY A 601 -15.45 23.25 -19.73
CA GLY A 601 -16.08 23.74 -20.96
C GLY A 601 -17.47 23.13 -21.18
N ILE A 602 -17.61 21.81 -21.00
CA ILE A 602 -18.90 21.12 -21.15
C ILE A 602 -19.90 21.59 -20.09
N ALA A 603 -19.46 21.78 -18.84
CA ALA A 603 -20.28 22.20 -17.71
C ALA A 603 -20.63 23.71 -17.75
N ALA A 604 -19.85 24.53 -18.46
CA ALA A 604 -20.14 25.95 -18.65
C ALA A 604 -21.40 26.18 -19.49
N ASP A 605 -21.67 25.30 -20.47
CA ASP A 605 -22.86 25.37 -21.33
C ASP A 605 -24.14 24.92 -20.61
N GLY A 606 -24.01 24.06 -19.60
CA GLY A 606 -25.16 23.42 -18.95
C GLY A 606 -24.73 22.36 -17.94
N PRO A 607 -25.66 21.83 -17.12
CA PRO A 607 -25.31 20.95 -16.02
C PRO A 607 -24.73 19.62 -16.53
N LEU A 608 -23.60 19.22 -15.94
CA LEU A 608 -22.86 18.02 -16.31
C LEU A 608 -22.87 17.00 -15.18
N VAL A 609 -23.25 15.77 -15.48
CA VAL A 609 -23.15 14.61 -14.57
C VAL A 609 -22.02 13.70 -15.06
N VAL A 610 -21.08 13.35 -14.18
CA VAL A 610 -20.01 12.38 -14.45
C VAL A 610 -20.15 11.20 -13.50
N VAL A 611 -20.31 9.99 -14.05
CA VAL A 611 -20.49 8.76 -13.29
C VAL A 611 -19.21 7.91 -13.33
N PHE A 612 -18.69 7.56 -12.16
CA PHE A 612 -17.62 6.59 -11.95
C PHE A 612 -18.17 5.32 -11.31
N ASP A 613 -18.16 4.22 -12.06
CA ASP A 613 -18.58 2.92 -11.52
C ASP A 613 -17.43 2.14 -10.91
N ASP A 614 -17.68 1.59 -9.71
CA ASP A 614 -16.80 0.72 -8.94
C ASP A 614 -15.41 1.30 -8.64
N LEU A 615 -15.39 2.55 -8.15
CA LEU A 615 -14.19 3.33 -7.86
C LEU A 615 -13.20 2.64 -6.90
N HIS A 616 -13.67 1.72 -6.06
CA HIS A 616 -12.84 0.91 -5.15
C HIS A 616 -11.83 -0.01 -5.86
N HIS A 617 -12.00 -0.29 -7.15
CA HIS A 617 -11.07 -1.11 -7.94
C HIS A 617 -9.83 -0.35 -8.44
N THR A 618 -9.77 0.98 -8.28
CA THR A 618 -8.71 1.82 -8.85
C THR A 618 -7.51 2.08 -7.92
N GLY A 619 -6.45 2.64 -8.49
CA GLY A 619 -5.25 3.07 -7.78
C GLY A 619 -5.40 4.42 -7.07
N THR A 620 -4.44 4.74 -6.20
CA THR A 620 -4.45 5.96 -5.38
C THR A 620 -4.42 7.27 -6.17
N GLY A 621 -3.86 7.25 -7.39
CA GLY A 621 -3.81 8.39 -8.31
C GLY A 621 -5.21 8.86 -8.72
N LEU A 622 -6.02 7.98 -9.34
CA LEU A 622 -7.37 8.32 -9.77
C LEU A 622 -8.27 8.72 -8.59
N LEU A 623 -8.14 8.06 -7.43
CA LEU A 623 -8.86 8.45 -6.21
C LEU A 623 -8.57 9.90 -5.82
N ARG A 624 -7.28 10.29 -5.75
CA ARG A 624 -6.88 11.67 -5.43
C ARG A 624 -7.44 12.65 -6.46
N MET A 625 -7.43 12.27 -7.73
CA MET A 625 -7.91 13.11 -8.83
C MET A 625 -9.41 13.36 -8.72
N VAL A 626 -10.21 12.32 -8.48
CA VAL A 626 -11.65 12.43 -8.27
C VAL A 626 -11.97 13.32 -7.07
N GLU A 627 -11.22 13.22 -5.96
CA GLU A 627 -11.38 14.12 -4.82
C GLU A 627 -11.07 15.58 -5.19
N THR A 628 -10.02 15.83 -5.97
CA THR A 628 -9.65 17.19 -6.40
C THR A 628 -10.60 17.82 -7.43
N LEU A 629 -11.53 17.07 -8.04
CA LEU A 629 -12.53 17.62 -8.97
C LEU A 629 -13.40 18.69 -8.31
N THR A 630 -13.64 18.59 -7.01
CA THR A 630 -14.46 19.56 -6.28
C THR A 630 -13.70 20.81 -5.87
N GLU A 631 -12.36 20.75 -5.81
CA GLU A 631 -11.50 21.85 -5.34
C GLU A 631 -10.88 22.65 -6.48
N ARG A 632 -10.60 22.01 -7.62
CA ARG A 632 -9.81 22.60 -8.72
C ARG A 632 -10.64 23.09 -9.90
N VAL A 633 -11.93 22.78 -9.95
CA VAL A 633 -12.82 23.14 -11.05
C VAL A 633 -13.44 24.52 -10.76
N ALA A 634 -13.59 25.35 -11.78
CA ALA A 634 -14.31 26.63 -11.69
C ALA A 634 -15.77 26.45 -11.18
N ALA A 635 -16.45 27.53 -10.81
CA ALA A 635 -17.85 27.52 -10.37
C ALA A 635 -18.81 27.14 -11.54
N VAL A 636 -18.87 25.84 -11.84
CA VAL A 636 -19.69 25.23 -12.89
C VAL A 636 -20.66 24.20 -12.29
N PRO A 637 -21.82 23.98 -12.90
CA PRO A 637 -22.79 22.97 -12.46
C PRO A 637 -22.32 21.54 -12.82
N LEU A 638 -21.38 20.99 -12.04
CA LEU A 638 -20.84 19.64 -12.20
C LEU A 638 -21.26 18.72 -11.03
N LEU A 639 -21.92 17.60 -11.31
CA LEU A 639 -22.20 16.54 -10.33
C LEU A 639 -21.36 15.31 -10.67
N VAL A 640 -20.50 14.90 -9.73
CA VAL A 640 -19.72 13.66 -9.83
C VAL A 640 -20.39 12.60 -8.97
N VAL A 641 -20.80 11.49 -9.57
CA VAL A 641 -21.40 10.34 -8.89
C VAL A 641 -20.41 9.18 -8.95
N ALA A 642 -19.95 8.70 -7.80
CA ALA A 642 -19.05 7.54 -7.72
C ALA A 642 -19.73 6.38 -7.00
N THR A 643 -19.66 5.17 -7.53
CA THR A 643 -20.09 3.96 -6.80
C THR A 643 -18.88 3.27 -6.19
N ALA A 644 -19.01 2.83 -4.94
CA ALA A 644 -17.92 2.16 -4.22
C ALA A 644 -18.43 1.13 -3.21
N ARG A 645 -17.56 0.20 -2.83
CA ARG A 645 -17.77 -0.72 -1.72
C ARG A 645 -17.06 -0.21 -0.45
N PRO A 646 -17.44 -0.66 0.77
CA PRO A 646 -16.87 -0.19 2.04
C PRO A 646 -15.34 -0.29 2.14
N GLU A 647 -14.69 -1.16 1.37
CA GLU A 647 -13.24 -1.30 1.28
C GLU A 647 -12.54 -0.01 0.84
N LEU A 648 -13.25 0.87 0.11
CA LEU A 648 -12.73 2.20 -0.21
C LEU A 648 -12.42 3.00 1.06
N LEU A 649 -13.32 2.98 2.04
CA LEU A 649 -13.15 3.71 3.30
C LEU A 649 -12.07 3.07 4.19
N HIS A 650 -11.88 1.76 4.13
CA HIS A 650 -10.77 1.09 4.81
C HIS A 650 -9.42 1.54 4.25
N ARG A 651 -9.30 1.67 2.92
CA ARG A 651 -8.08 2.15 2.25
C ARG A 651 -7.89 3.67 2.39
N ARG A 652 -8.99 4.42 2.45
CA ARG A 652 -9.02 5.90 2.51
C ARG A 652 -10.03 6.36 3.58
N PRO A 653 -9.69 6.31 4.87
CA PRO A 653 -10.63 6.69 5.95
C PRO A 653 -11.11 8.15 5.89
N ARG A 654 -10.34 9.03 5.23
CA ARG A 654 -10.68 10.44 5.01
C ARG A 654 -11.38 10.71 3.67
N TRP A 655 -11.86 9.68 2.96
CA TRP A 655 -12.59 9.86 1.70
C TRP A 655 -13.81 10.77 1.90
N CYS A 656 -13.90 11.86 1.13
CA CYS A 656 -14.88 12.95 1.31
C CYS A 656 -14.86 13.63 2.70
N GLY A 657 -13.94 13.27 3.60
CA GLY A 657 -13.90 13.77 4.97
C GLY A 657 -13.27 15.16 5.04
N GLY A 658 -13.98 16.12 5.63
CA GLY A 658 -13.50 17.49 5.85
C GLY A 658 -13.45 18.36 4.59
N ARG A 659 -13.99 17.90 3.45
CA ARG A 659 -14.07 18.66 2.20
C ARG A 659 -15.47 19.27 2.02
N ARG A 660 -15.52 20.43 1.35
CA ARG A 660 -16.79 21.10 1.01
C ARG A 660 -17.38 20.44 -0.24
N ASP A 661 -18.71 20.48 -0.35
CA ASP A 661 -19.43 20.00 -1.54
C ASP A 661 -19.14 18.52 -1.87
N THR A 662 -18.91 17.69 -0.84
CA THR A 662 -18.79 16.24 -0.94
C THR A 662 -19.72 15.53 0.02
N CYS A 663 -20.34 14.41 -0.37
CA CYS A 663 -21.13 13.57 0.52
C CYS A 663 -21.00 12.07 0.20
N VAL A 664 -21.35 11.24 1.19
CA VAL A 664 -21.42 9.78 1.06
C VAL A 664 -22.88 9.36 1.27
N LEU A 665 -23.46 8.66 0.31
CA LEU A 665 -24.78 8.08 0.37
C LEU A 665 -24.62 6.57 0.57
N THR A 666 -24.88 6.09 1.79
CA THR A 666 -24.79 4.66 2.12
C THR A 666 -26.10 3.96 1.82
N LEU A 667 -26.05 2.86 1.08
CA LEU A 667 -27.22 2.04 0.76
C LEU A 667 -27.44 0.96 1.82
N ASP A 668 -28.56 1.08 2.53
CA ASP A 668 -29.04 0.08 3.48
C ASP A 668 -29.65 -1.14 2.77
N PRO A 669 -29.82 -2.29 3.43
CA PRO A 669 -30.62 -3.40 2.88
C PRO A 669 -32.01 -2.96 2.44
N LEU A 670 -32.55 -3.56 1.37
CA LEU A 670 -33.92 -3.30 0.93
C LEU A 670 -34.93 -3.68 2.03
N PRO A 671 -36.04 -2.94 2.13
CA PRO A 671 -37.13 -3.32 3.02
C PRO A 671 -37.78 -4.63 2.56
N ASP A 672 -38.49 -5.28 3.48
CA ASP A 672 -39.04 -6.61 3.27
C ASP A 672 -40.07 -6.65 2.11
N ASP A 673 -40.87 -5.61 1.95
CA ASP A 673 -41.83 -5.46 0.85
C ASP A 673 -41.14 -5.40 -0.53
N ALA A 674 -40.08 -4.59 -0.67
CA ALA A 674 -39.28 -4.50 -1.88
C ALA A 674 -38.52 -5.81 -2.16
N THR A 675 -38.01 -6.46 -1.12
CA THR A 675 -37.32 -7.75 -1.23
C THR A 675 -38.27 -8.87 -1.65
N ALA A 676 -39.49 -8.90 -1.08
CA ALA A 676 -40.54 -9.83 -1.46
C ALA A 676 -40.97 -9.65 -2.93
N ALA A 677 -41.08 -8.40 -3.40
CA ALA A 677 -41.38 -8.10 -4.79
C ALA A 677 -40.31 -8.63 -5.77
N LEU A 678 -39.02 -8.60 -5.39
CA LEU A 678 -37.93 -9.19 -6.19
C LEU A 678 -37.94 -10.72 -6.19
N LEU A 679 -38.33 -11.32 -5.07
CA LEU A 679 -38.41 -12.78 -4.91
C LEU A 679 -39.57 -13.39 -5.70
N GLY A 680 -40.72 -12.71 -5.72
CA GLY A 680 -41.93 -13.20 -6.38
C GLY A 680 -42.57 -14.36 -5.61
N GLU A 681 -42.95 -15.42 -6.32
CA GLU A 681 -43.48 -16.63 -5.69
C GLU A 681 -42.46 -17.26 -4.73
N GLY A 682 -42.91 -17.69 -3.55
CA GLY A 682 -42.03 -18.26 -2.51
C GLY A 682 -41.31 -17.22 -1.64
N ALA A 683 -41.66 -15.93 -1.72
CA ALA A 683 -41.02 -14.86 -0.95
C ALA A 683 -40.96 -15.12 0.56
N GLY A 684 -42.00 -15.71 1.17
CA GLY A 684 -42.06 -15.92 2.63
C GLY A 684 -40.87 -16.72 3.19
N ASP A 685 -40.52 -17.84 2.54
CA ASP A 685 -39.42 -18.70 2.99
C ASP A 685 -38.04 -18.16 2.58
N LEU A 686 -37.98 -17.36 1.51
CA LEU A 686 -36.73 -16.86 0.91
C LEU A 686 -36.30 -15.49 1.44
N LEU A 687 -37.23 -14.71 2.00
CA LEU A 687 -36.97 -13.36 2.49
C LEU A 687 -35.90 -13.30 3.60
N PRO A 688 -35.88 -14.21 4.59
CA PRO A 688 -34.78 -14.29 5.56
C PRO A 688 -33.42 -14.64 4.92
N LEU A 689 -33.42 -15.39 3.81
CA LEU A 689 -32.20 -15.79 3.09
C LEU A 689 -31.64 -14.65 2.24
N ALA A 690 -32.50 -13.82 1.67
CA ALA A 690 -32.11 -12.66 0.87
C ALA A 690 -31.61 -11.50 1.74
N ALA A 691 -32.19 -11.32 2.94
CA ALA A 691 -31.79 -10.33 3.94
C ALA A 691 -31.59 -8.92 3.34
N GLY A 692 -32.52 -8.52 2.47
CA GLY A 692 -32.54 -7.21 1.82
C GLY A 692 -31.48 -6.99 0.74
N ASN A 693 -30.69 -7.99 0.34
CA ASN A 693 -29.74 -7.85 -0.77
C ASN A 693 -30.42 -8.20 -2.12
N PRO A 694 -30.59 -7.24 -3.05
CA PRO A 694 -31.27 -7.45 -4.32
C PRO A 694 -30.65 -8.57 -5.17
N LEU A 695 -29.31 -8.64 -5.25
CA LEU A 695 -28.63 -9.67 -6.04
C LEU A 695 -28.93 -11.06 -5.49
N VAL A 696 -28.89 -11.20 -4.16
CA VAL A 696 -29.19 -12.47 -3.48
C VAL A 696 -30.66 -12.84 -3.69
N ALA A 697 -31.58 -11.89 -3.53
CA ALA A 697 -33.00 -12.09 -3.82
C ALA A 697 -33.24 -12.60 -5.25
N LEU A 698 -32.60 -11.98 -6.24
CA LEU A 698 -32.74 -12.35 -7.64
C LEU A 698 -32.16 -13.74 -7.97
N GLU A 699 -31.03 -14.10 -7.37
CA GLU A 699 -30.43 -15.42 -7.55
C GLU A 699 -31.31 -16.51 -6.91
N TYR A 700 -31.89 -16.25 -5.73
CA TYR A 700 -32.87 -17.16 -5.12
C TYR A 700 -34.17 -17.24 -5.92
N ALA A 701 -34.69 -16.13 -6.45
CA ALA A 701 -35.88 -16.12 -7.30
C ALA A 701 -35.66 -16.93 -8.59
N GLN A 702 -34.46 -16.86 -9.17
CA GLN A 702 -34.10 -17.67 -10.33
C GLN A 702 -33.92 -19.14 -9.98
N ALA A 703 -33.29 -19.44 -8.84
CA ALA A 703 -33.11 -20.80 -8.36
C ALA A 703 -34.46 -21.45 -8.05
N HIS A 704 -35.36 -20.73 -7.39
CA HIS A 704 -36.72 -21.18 -7.07
C HIS A 704 -37.52 -21.50 -8.33
N ARG A 705 -37.49 -20.61 -9.34
CA ARG A 705 -38.13 -20.87 -10.65
C ARG A 705 -37.62 -22.12 -11.38
N ARG A 706 -36.39 -22.55 -11.11
CA ARG A 706 -35.81 -23.77 -11.68
C ARG A 706 -35.99 -24.99 -10.77
N HIS A 707 -36.39 -24.79 -9.52
CA HIS A 707 -36.50 -25.82 -8.51
C HIS A 707 -37.92 -26.36 -8.47
N THR A 708 -38.08 -27.61 -8.89
CA THR A 708 -39.39 -28.28 -8.98
C THR A 708 -39.75 -29.09 -7.74
N ALA A 709 -38.80 -29.28 -6.81
CA ALA A 709 -39.03 -30.03 -5.58
C ALA A 709 -39.60 -29.14 -4.44
N PRO A 710 -40.39 -29.71 -3.51
CA PRO A 710 -40.93 -28.97 -2.37
C PRO A 710 -39.82 -28.53 -1.40
N GLY A 711 -39.88 -27.27 -0.97
CA GLY A 711 -38.91 -26.65 -0.05
C GLY A 711 -38.03 -25.57 -0.71
N PRO A 712 -37.15 -24.91 0.06
CA PRO A 712 -36.28 -23.86 -0.46
C PRO A 712 -35.27 -24.44 -1.47
N PRO A 713 -34.95 -23.70 -2.55
CA PRO A 713 -33.96 -24.14 -3.52
C PRO A 713 -32.56 -24.19 -2.87
N PRO A 714 -31.65 -25.00 -3.41
CA PRO A 714 -30.26 -25.00 -2.96
C PRO A 714 -29.63 -23.61 -3.14
N VAL A 715 -28.67 -23.30 -2.28
CA VAL A 715 -27.96 -22.01 -2.29
C VAL A 715 -27.32 -21.77 -3.67
N PRO A 716 -27.62 -20.65 -4.35
CA PRO A 716 -26.99 -20.32 -5.61
C PRO A 716 -25.47 -20.10 -5.45
N ARG A 717 -24.68 -20.64 -6.38
CA ARG A 717 -23.21 -20.53 -6.36
C ARG A 717 -22.70 -19.08 -6.23
N ARG A 718 -23.33 -18.14 -6.95
CA ARG A 718 -22.96 -16.72 -6.92
C ARG A 718 -23.14 -16.09 -5.55
N VAL A 719 -24.12 -16.54 -4.77
CA VAL A 719 -24.34 -16.07 -3.39
C VAL A 719 -23.22 -16.58 -2.49
N THR A 720 -22.84 -17.86 -2.62
CA THR A 720 -21.68 -18.42 -1.91
C THR A 720 -20.38 -17.70 -2.26
N ASP A 721 -20.16 -17.40 -3.54
CA ASP A 721 -18.97 -16.70 -4.03
C ASP A 721 -18.91 -15.26 -3.48
N LEU A 722 -20.04 -14.55 -3.45
CA LEU A 722 -20.15 -13.19 -2.88
C LEU A 722 -19.84 -13.18 -1.37
N LEU A 723 -20.44 -14.09 -0.61
CA LEU A 723 -20.20 -14.18 0.83
C LEU A 723 -18.77 -14.62 1.14
N THR A 724 -18.20 -15.51 0.33
CA THR A 724 -16.79 -15.93 0.46
C THR A 724 -15.85 -14.74 0.30
N ALA A 725 -16.04 -13.96 -0.78
CA ALA A 725 -15.24 -12.75 -1.00
C ALA A 725 -15.38 -11.75 0.16
N ARG A 726 -16.59 -11.57 0.71
CA ARG A 726 -16.82 -10.72 1.88
C ARG A 726 -16.13 -11.23 3.16
N LEU A 727 -16.05 -12.53 3.38
CA LEU A 727 -15.33 -13.09 4.53
C LEU A 727 -13.81 -12.99 4.39
N ASP A 728 -13.28 -12.96 3.16
CA ASP A 728 -11.84 -12.85 2.89
C ASP A 728 -11.29 -11.42 3.03
N THR A 729 -12.15 -10.39 3.09
CA THR A 729 -11.71 -9.02 3.40
C THR A 729 -11.42 -8.82 4.89
N LEU A 730 -11.86 -9.74 5.75
CA LEU A 730 -11.72 -9.65 7.20
C LEU A 730 -10.26 -9.83 7.66
N PRO A 731 -9.82 -9.08 8.68
CA PRO A 731 -8.63 -9.41 9.45
C PRO A 731 -8.62 -10.87 9.95
N ALA A 732 -7.46 -11.51 9.94
CA ALA A 732 -7.32 -12.93 10.28
C ALA A 732 -7.91 -13.30 11.65
N ALA A 733 -7.69 -12.46 12.68
CA ALA A 733 -8.24 -12.66 14.02
C ALA A 733 -9.78 -12.64 14.04
N GLN A 734 -10.41 -11.72 13.29
CA GLN A 734 -11.87 -11.66 13.19
C GLN A 734 -12.42 -12.87 12.45
N LYS A 735 -11.75 -13.27 11.35
CA LYS A 735 -12.12 -14.44 10.55
C LYS A 735 -12.03 -15.75 11.36
N ALA A 736 -10.98 -15.90 12.16
CA ALA A 736 -10.80 -17.03 13.07
C ALA A 736 -11.92 -17.08 14.13
N VAL A 737 -12.24 -15.96 14.78
CA VAL A 737 -13.35 -15.87 15.74
C VAL A 737 -14.69 -16.22 15.09
N LEU A 738 -14.95 -15.71 13.88
CA LEU A 738 -16.18 -15.98 13.15
C LEU A 738 -16.33 -17.48 12.79
N ARG A 739 -15.25 -18.17 12.42
CA ARG A 739 -15.26 -19.62 12.17
C ARG A 739 -15.59 -20.43 13.42
N HIS A 740 -14.98 -20.10 14.55
CA HIS A 740 -15.29 -20.75 15.83
C HIS A 740 -16.73 -20.46 16.27
N ALA A 741 -17.22 -19.24 16.06
CA ALA A 741 -18.64 -18.91 16.26
C ALA A 741 -19.57 -19.75 15.36
N ALA A 742 -19.17 -19.99 14.10
CA ALA A 742 -19.98 -20.77 13.17
C ALA A 742 -20.15 -22.24 13.59
N VAL A 743 -19.14 -22.80 14.29
CA VAL A 743 -19.18 -24.14 14.89
C VAL A 743 -20.21 -24.21 16.03
N LEU A 744 -20.26 -23.20 16.90
CA LEU A 744 -21.15 -23.15 18.07
C LEU A 744 -22.63 -23.12 17.71
N GLY A 745 -23.02 -22.29 16.73
CA GLY A 745 -24.43 -22.16 16.38
C GLY A 745 -24.82 -20.83 15.73
N PRO A 746 -26.13 -20.62 15.49
CA PRO A 746 -26.65 -19.38 14.90
C PRO A 746 -26.60 -18.18 15.88
N VAL A 747 -26.63 -18.44 17.19
CA VAL A 747 -26.49 -17.46 18.26
C VAL A 747 -25.33 -17.91 19.14
N VAL A 748 -24.44 -16.99 19.50
CA VAL A 748 -23.22 -17.26 20.25
C VAL A 748 -23.02 -16.25 21.38
N SER A 749 -22.51 -16.73 22.51
CA SER A 749 -22.04 -15.90 23.61
C SER A 749 -20.51 -15.72 23.53
N PRO A 750 -19.95 -14.59 24.00
CA PRO A 750 -18.51 -14.37 24.06
C PRO A 750 -17.78 -15.49 24.83
N ALA A 751 -18.34 -15.94 25.96
CA ALA A 751 -17.79 -17.04 26.74
C ALA A 751 -17.69 -18.37 25.95
N GLY A 752 -18.71 -18.71 25.15
CA GLY A 752 -18.67 -19.91 24.31
C GLY A 752 -17.62 -19.83 23.22
N VAL A 753 -17.51 -18.67 22.56
CA VAL A 753 -16.52 -18.44 21.51
C VAL A 753 -15.09 -18.46 22.08
N ALA A 754 -14.88 -17.89 23.27
CA ALA A 754 -13.58 -17.96 23.96
C ALA A 754 -13.15 -19.40 24.26
N ALA A 755 -14.08 -20.24 24.73
CA ALA A 755 -13.80 -21.65 25.01
C ALA A 755 -13.43 -22.46 23.75
N VAL A 756 -14.06 -22.16 22.60
CA VAL A 756 -13.81 -22.89 21.35
C VAL A 756 -12.60 -22.35 20.57
N SER A 757 -12.27 -21.07 20.74
CA SER A 757 -11.15 -20.42 20.03
C SER A 757 -9.83 -20.41 20.81
N ASP A 758 -9.83 -20.82 22.09
CA ASP A 758 -8.66 -20.73 22.99
C ASP A 758 -8.06 -19.31 23.06
N ARG A 759 -8.96 -18.31 22.99
CA ARG A 759 -8.63 -16.88 23.07
C ARG A 759 -9.13 -16.31 24.40
N PRO A 760 -8.43 -15.31 24.96
CA PRO A 760 -8.92 -14.62 26.13
C PRO A 760 -10.26 -13.92 25.85
N GLY A 761 -11.20 -14.00 26.81
CA GLY A 761 -12.55 -13.49 26.65
C GLY A 761 -12.63 -12.01 26.22
N GLU A 762 -11.76 -11.16 26.74
CA GLU A 762 -11.69 -9.73 26.37
C GLU A 762 -11.34 -9.50 24.89
N GLU A 763 -10.44 -10.32 24.34
CA GLU A 763 -10.10 -10.28 22.92
C GLU A 763 -11.30 -10.71 22.07
N VAL A 764 -11.99 -11.77 22.48
CA VAL A 764 -13.19 -12.27 21.80
C VAL A 764 -14.32 -11.23 21.80
N VAL A 765 -14.60 -10.59 22.94
CA VAL A 765 -15.62 -9.52 23.02
C VAL A 765 -15.29 -8.38 22.06
N ARG A 766 -14.03 -7.93 22.03
CA ARG A 766 -13.59 -6.88 21.10
C ARG A 766 -13.74 -7.28 19.63
N LEU A 767 -13.43 -8.54 19.29
CA LEU A 767 -13.56 -9.06 17.92
C LEU A 767 -15.03 -9.25 17.51
N LEU A 768 -15.91 -9.74 18.40
CA LEU A 768 -17.35 -9.86 18.14
C LEU A 768 -18.00 -8.48 17.93
N ARG A 769 -17.62 -7.46 18.72
CA ARG A 769 -18.05 -6.06 18.50
C ARG A 769 -17.55 -5.48 17.18
N ALA A 770 -16.39 -5.90 16.69
CA ALA A 770 -15.93 -5.50 15.37
C ALA A 770 -16.76 -6.15 14.26
N LEU A 771 -17.04 -7.45 14.37
CA LEU A 771 -17.91 -8.19 13.44
C LEU A 771 -19.37 -7.69 13.42
N ASP A 772 -19.88 -7.19 14.56
CA ASP A 772 -21.17 -6.50 14.66
C ASP A 772 -21.18 -5.18 13.90
N ARG A 773 -20.14 -4.34 14.08
CA ARG A 773 -19.97 -3.09 13.32
C ARG A 773 -19.82 -3.30 11.81
N GLU A 774 -19.25 -4.42 11.40
CA GLU A 774 -19.11 -4.82 9.99
C GLU A 774 -20.38 -5.48 9.43
N GLY A 775 -21.44 -5.62 10.24
CA GLY A 775 -22.75 -6.15 9.85
C GLY A 775 -22.73 -7.63 9.51
N LEU A 776 -21.75 -8.38 10.03
CA LEU A 776 -21.63 -9.84 9.89
C LEU A 776 -22.32 -10.57 11.05
N LEU A 777 -22.21 -9.99 12.24
CA LEU A 777 -22.99 -10.38 13.40
C LEU A 777 -23.97 -9.25 13.74
N ARG A 778 -24.97 -9.58 14.56
CA ARG A 778 -25.89 -8.61 15.16
C ARG A 778 -25.99 -8.92 16.64
N ARG A 779 -25.79 -7.90 17.47
CA ARG A 779 -26.07 -8.04 18.89
C ARG A 779 -27.56 -8.30 19.15
N VAL A 780 -27.85 -9.33 19.92
CA VAL A 780 -29.21 -9.69 20.37
C VAL A 780 -29.36 -9.20 21.81
N ALA A 781 -30.48 -8.55 22.11
CA ALA A 781 -30.78 -8.14 23.47
C ALA A 781 -31.06 -9.38 24.33
N SER A 782 -30.10 -9.75 25.17
CA SER A 782 -30.33 -10.66 26.30
C SER A 782 -31.38 -10.00 27.23
N GLY A 783 -32.27 -10.81 27.82
CA GLY A 783 -33.40 -10.32 28.65
C GLY A 783 -33.02 -9.41 29.84
N PRO A 784 -33.96 -9.01 30.71
CA PRO A 784 -33.84 -7.88 31.66
C PRO A 784 -32.81 -8.02 32.82
N ALA A 785 -31.90 -8.98 32.77
CA ALA A 785 -30.80 -9.17 33.72
C ALA A 785 -29.46 -8.73 33.07
N PRO A 786 -28.41 -8.40 33.85
CA PRO A 786 -27.08 -8.12 33.29
C PRO A 786 -26.45 -9.43 32.80
N ALA A 787 -26.92 -9.91 31.65
CA ALA A 787 -26.33 -11.02 30.91
C ALA A 787 -25.33 -10.46 29.88
N GLU A 788 -24.29 -11.22 29.57
CA GLU A 788 -23.35 -10.87 28.52
C GLU A 788 -24.10 -10.62 27.18
N ASP A 789 -23.56 -9.70 26.37
CA ASP A 789 -24.09 -9.41 25.03
C ASP A 789 -24.07 -10.72 24.18
N GLU A 790 -25.22 -11.19 23.71
CA GLU A 790 -25.29 -12.30 22.73
C GLU A 790 -25.20 -11.77 21.30
N TYR A 791 -24.66 -12.60 20.40
CA TYR A 791 -24.50 -12.24 18.98
C TYR A 791 -25.13 -13.31 18.09
N ALA A 792 -25.94 -12.89 17.12
CA ALA A 792 -26.47 -13.75 16.07
C ALA A 792 -25.80 -13.43 14.72
N PHE A 793 -25.69 -14.42 13.84
CA PHE A 793 -25.25 -14.15 12.47
C PHE A 793 -26.28 -13.26 11.76
N ALA A 794 -25.81 -12.16 11.14
CA ALA A 794 -26.69 -11.22 10.44
C ALA A 794 -27.49 -11.88 9.30
N GLN A 795 -26.96 -12.97 8.74
CA GLN A 795 -27.59 -13.81 7.73
C GLN A 795 -27.30 -15.28 8.04
N PRO A 796 -28.29 -16.21 7.96
CA PRO A 796 -28.06 -17.63 8.22
C PRO A 796 -26.98 -18.25 7.34
N LEU A 797 -26.92 -17.84 6.07
CA LEU A 797 -25.97 -18.37 5.09
C LEU A 797 -24.51 -17.97 5.40
N LEU A 798 -24.28 -16.83 6.06
CA LEU A 798 -22.94 -16.38 6.43
C LEU A 798 -22.26 -17.40 7.36
N ARG A 799 -23.03 -17.97 8.29
CA ARG A 799 -22.57 -19.06 9.15
C ARG A 799 -22.18 -20.28 8.34
N GLU A 800 -23.02 -20.70 7.39
CA GLU A 800 -22.76 -21.89 6.58
C GLU A 800 -21.49 -21.73 5.74
N VAL A 801 -21.27 -20.56 5.14
CA VAL A 801 -20.07 -20.26 4.36
C VAL A 801 -18.83 -20.24 5.27
N ALA A 802 -18.88 -19.56 6.42
CA ALA A 802 -17.79 -19.55 7.39
C ALA A 802 -17.44 -20.97 7.89
N TYR A 803 -18.46 -21.78 8.18
CA TYR A 803 -18.31 -23.18 8.56
C TYR A 803 -17.71 -24.03 7.42
N ALA A 804 -18.16 -23.84 6.18
CA ALA A 804 -17.66 -24.57 5.02
C ALA A 804 -16.20 -24.26 4.66
N GLN A 805 -15.74 -23.03 4.92
CA GLN A 805 -14.34 -22.61 4.77
C GLN A 805 -13.42 -23.18 5.85
N THR A 806 -13.99 -23.70 6.94
CA THR A 806 -13.21 -24.30 8.04
C THR A 806 -12.81 -25.74 7.65
N PRO A 807 -11.50 -26.08 7.72
CA PRO A 807 -11.03 -27.44 7.44
C PRO A 807 -11.76 -28.51 8.26
N ARG A 808 -11.84 -29.74 7.73
CA ARG A 808 -12.56 -30.84 8.41
C ARG A 808 -12.00 -31.15 9.79
N ARG A 809 -10.67 -31.11 9.94
CA ARG A 809 -9.97 -31.33 11.22
C ARG A 809 -10.35 -30.26 12.24
N ASP A 810 -10.22 -28.99 11.88
CA ASP A 810 -10.50 -27.86 12.76
C ASP A 810 -11.98 -27.81 13.18
N ARG A 811 -12.89 -28.23 12.28
CA ARG A 811 -14.31 -28.41 12.64
C ARG A 811 -14.50 -29.48 13.70
N ALA A 812 -13.87 -30.65 13.55
CA ALA A 812 -13.96 -31.73 14.53
C ALA A 812 -13.40 -31.30 15.89
N ASP A 813 -12.28 -30.58 15.88
CA ASP A 813 -11.65 -30.04 17.09
C ASP A 813 -12.52 -28.96 17.75
N GLY A 814 -13.11 -28.06 16.96
CA GLY A 814 -14.04 -27.04 17.45
C GLY A 814 -15.30 -27.66 18.05
N HIS A 815 -15.89 -28.67 17.42
CA HIS A 815 -17.07 -29.38 17.95
C HIS A 815 -16.77 -30.10 19.26
N ARG A 816 -15.59 -30.73 19.37
CA ARG A 816 -15.13 -31.35 20.61
C ARG A 816 -14.99 -30.32 21.75
N ARG A 817 -14.31 -29.20 21.50
CA ARG A 817 -14.18 -28.10 22.50
C ARG A 817 -15.53 -27.50 22.87
N ALA A 818 -16.45 -27.36 21.91
CA ALA A 818 -17.81 -26.90 22.15
C ALA A 818 -18.58 -27.87 23.06
N ALA A 819 -18.45 -29.18 22.83
CA ALA A 819 -19.07 -30.21 23.67
C ALA A 819 -18.49 -30.25 25.08
N GLU A 820 -17.17 -30.12 25.23
CA GLU A 820 -16.49 -30.03 26.54
C GLU A 820 -16.96 -28.80 27.33
N TRP A 821 -17.07 -27.64 26.67
CA TRP A 821 -17.58 -26.43 27.30
C TRP A 821 -19.06 -26.54 27.71
N ALA A 822 -19.88 -27.20 26.88
CA ALA A 822 -21.28 -27.48 27.20
C ALA A 822 -21.42 -28.45 28.39
N ALA A 823 -20.50 -29.41 28.55
CA ALA A 823 -20.53 -30.48 29.56
C ALA A 823 -19.94 -30.12 30.94
N GLY A 824 -19.26 -28.97 31.10
CA GLY A 824 -18.68 -28.53 32.38
C GLY A 824 -19.73 -28.28 33.49
N PRO A 825 -19.36 -27.87 34.72
CA PRO A 825 -20.33 -27.54 35.78
C PRO A 825 -21.21 -26.34 35.37
N PRO A 826 -22.53 -26.34 35.67
CA PRO A 826 -23.48 -25.37 35.12
C PRO A 826 -23.22 -23.94 35.61
N GLY A 827 -22.69 -23.09 34.71
CA GLY A 827 -22.78 -21.64 34.80
C GLY A 827 -24.07 -21.12 34.15
N ARG A 828 -24.53 -19.92 34.54
CA ARG A 828 -25.83 -19.31 34.18
C ARG A 828 -26.08 -19.08 32.67
N ASP A 829 -25.10 -19.32 31.79
CA ASP A 829 -25.07 -18.88 30.37
C ASP A 829 -25.39 -19.95 29.30
N ARG A 830 -25.91 -21.12 29.67
CA ARG A 830 -25.92 -22.29 28.76
C ARG A 830 -27.22 -22.60 28.02
N ARG A 831 -28.16 -21.66 27.92
CA ARG A 831 -29.50 -21.96 27.41
C ARG A 831 -29.59 -22.20 25.90
N HIS A 832 -28.57 -21.85 25.10
CA HIS A 832 -28.66 -21.84 23.63
C HIS A 832 -27.73 -22.81 22.89
N VAL A 833 -26.98 -23.67 23.60
CA VAL A 833 -25.87 -24.46 23.00
C VAL A 833 -26.31 -25.87 22.58
N LEU A 834 -27.48 -26.34 23.00
CA LEU A 834 -27.92 -27.73 22.81
C LEU A 834 -29.31 -27.84 22.16
N ALA A 835 -29.46 -27.35 20.91
CA ALA A 835 -30.47 -27.85 19.96
C ALA A 835 -30.23 -27.30 18.52
N PRO A 836 -30.12 -28.12 17.45
CA PRO A 836 -29.77 -29.54 17.38
C PRO A 836 -28.40 -29.75 16.68
N ILE A 837 -27.42 -30.25 17.44
CA ILE A 837 -26.25 -30.96 16.89
C ILE A 837 -26.64 -32.38 16.42
N THR A 838 -27.93 -32.76 16.51
CA THR A 838 -28.45 -34.11 16.24
C THR A 838 -29.60 -34.17 15.22
N GLY A 839 -29.62 -33.29 14.21
CA GLY A 839 -30.65 -33.32 13.16
C GLY A 839 -30.14 -33.07 11.74
N ARG A 840 -30.15 -34.12 10.90
CA ARG A 840 -29.88 -34.19 9.45
C ARG A 840 -28.42 -34.38 8.99
N PHE A 841 -27.91 -35.59 9.21
CA PHE A 841 -27.22 -36.30 8.13
C PHE A 841 -28.15 -37.43 7.65
N PRO A 842 -28.81 -37.33 6.48
CA PRO A 842 -29.30 -38.52 5.81
C PRO A 842 -28.09 -39.26 5.23
N GLY A 843 -27.98 -40.54 5.59
CA GLY A 843 -26.76 -41.31 5.48
C GLY A 843 -26.22 -41.54 4.07
N ARG A 844 -24.96 -41.98 4.05
CA ARG A 844 -24.47 -43.04 3.19
C ARG A 844 -23.37 -43.78 3.92
N ALA A 845 -23.65 -45.05 4.19
CA ALA A 845 -22.65 -46.10 4.28
C ALA A 845 -21.88 -46.20 2.96
#